data_AF-A0A7D9CZ39-F1
#
_entry.id   AF-A0A7D9CZ39-F1
#
_cell.length_a   1.000
_cell.length_b   1.000
_cell.length_c   1.000
_cell.angle_alpha   90.00
_cell.angle_beta   90.00
_cell.angle_gamma   90.00
#
_symmetry.space_group_name_H-M   'P 1'
#
loop_
_entity.id
_entity.type
_entity.pdbx_description
1 polymer ?
#
loop_
_entity_poly.entity_id
_entity_poly.type
_entity_poly.pdbx_seq_one_letter_code
_entity_poly.pdbx_strand_id
1 'polypeptide(L)'
;MSSTPLLRVNAQVIAIAHTVCSVSAFVVALAVGCSLHYLKIVRNEHYGYPDEWFPSVSATIGDRYPERSVFQILIALTSGPRFLLLFTDYVRLYRAGSVLPKLGLFTGILRTVSCGGWVYITSTDDHSVHDFCMISYIVLTIPWDTAVTLLTPPRSSLRRRRKYTAFAFFGTLVPLIYLYIQHKVKIVPGAYSRYAYFEWSLIIWDIIFDSWSIQDFKDLYIEVRPSKKDDSYFATNFNVKLLQQNIKKETPVEQKSESLSPKGTQLITFKHSIADVINSFIFWTVYSSLYLCIWYFPLWHMGISGYEATAASTLSPILLCIPGVQRLFTYKPQIARVLCCLFGIGSYLVVDPASRLLLIGIGCAFGCIALVVEISAYGRLNNIESTKTYASTFTLGLILSALCKFAFWTENPIWPIMNAKTGGWNKTGLVVGLLGALLTKVPTTPSTKHSEELSTKRPCFIFTFLGFGSLIFSISHLLTDTSTIIRWTWTGYPVRGPTPAPHGAISLCVMCAGVIAGLVYSSRRAVNLTTVLGVVGAIVLYMFPHWTGYIGGMLYVFWICSLVPTVFLQASKWAHRAGSLFFCSFIVALILTLMHVWTVAYAFVPLGPYMRERSDIVLGASVVLLLGLVFGYSSTGSGVNYRVKASVIKKLGNVCLLFAVLSGIIAVQRLPVEKPKPYHPESRLLTAGIWTIHFGLDNDMWASQTRMRDAMKDLEVDVFGLLESDTERVVMGNRDLTERIAEDLNMYTDYGPGPNKNTWGCALFSKFPILNSTHYLMPSPVGELACAIHATLDCYGEPVDVVVFHSGQEEDVEDRRLQSNKLAEVMGSSDKPMILMSYLVTKPLEGNYNTFVSEKSGMHDIDPSDDDRWCEYILYKKLHRTGYARVSRGTITDTEIQSGKFIIPEPGETYDEAYSQSRIDEEDVPADMRYPQKFYGDGVRGHHYHVLMSQSILSELIMSR
;
A
#
# COMPACT_ATOMS: atom_id res chain seq x y z
N MET A 1 52.45 -37.03 24.31
CA MET A 1 51.54 -37.10 23.14
C MET A 1 50.24 -36.40 23.49
N SER A 2 49.96 -35.24 22.90
CA SER A 2 48.68 -34.54 23.11
C SER A 2 47.57 -35.32 22.40
N SER A 3 46.67 -35.95 23.15
CA SER A 3 45.51 -36.62 22.59
C SER A 3 44.58 -35.58 21.96
N THR A 4 44.59 -35.49 20.64
CA THR A 4 43.63 -34.72 19.83
C THR A 4 42.21 -35.17 20.20
N PRO A 5 41.26 -34.25 20.42
CA PRO A 5 39.88 -34.64 20.73
C PRO A 5 39.23 -35.38 19.54
N LEU A 6 38.49 -36.45 19.82
CA LEU A 6 37.77 -37.25 18.82
C LEU A 6 36.62 -36.45 18.20
N LEU A 7 35.97 -35.63 19.01
CA LEU A 7 34.91 -34.71 18.60
C LEU A 7 35.03 -33.44 19.41
N ARG A 8 34.92 -32.29 18.74
CA ARG A 8 34.90 -30.97 19.36
C ARG A 8 33.67 -30.22 18.88
N VAL A 9 32.75 -29.94 19.80
CA VAL A 9 31.50 -29.21 19.51
C VAL A 9 31.49 -27.91 20.31
N ASN A 10 31.09 -26.81 19.68
CA ASN A 10 30.88 -25.55 20.39
C ASN A 10 29.62 -25.66 21.26
N ALA A 11 29.72 -25.26 22.54
CA ALA A 11 28.61 -25.41 23.49
C ALA A 11 27.37 -24.55 23.13
N GLN A 12 27.49 -23.57 22.22
CA GLN A 12 26.34 -22.83 21.67
C GLN A 12 25.27 -23.73 21.07
N VAL A 13 25.65 -24.90 20.54
CA VAL A 13 24.71 -25.87 19.96
C VAL A 13 23.65 -26.29 20.99
N ILE A 14 24.00 -26.37 22.29
CA ILE A 14 23.06 -26.73 23.36
C ILE A 14 21.96 -25.67 23.50
N ALA A 15 22.34 -24.40 23.63
CA ALA A 15 21.37 -23.31 23.80
C ALA A 15 20.55 -23.09 22.53
N ILE A 16 21.16 -23.25 21.34
CA ILE A 16 20.43 -23.21 20.07
C ILE A 16 19.42 -24.35 19.97
N ALA A 17 19.82 -25.59 20.32
CA ALA A 17 18.93 -26.74 20.29
C ALA A 17 17.75 -26.57 21.25
N HIS A 18 17.99 -26.08 22.47
CA HIS A 18 16.92 -25.73 23.41
C HIS A 18 15.95 -24.70 22.81
N THR A 19 16.45 -23.56 22.33
CA THR A 19 15.59 -22.50 21.78
C THR A 19 14.81 -22.97 20.56
N VAL A 20 15.44 -23.70 19.63
CA VAL A 20 14.76 -24.21 18.43
C VAL A 20 13.68 -25.22 18.81
N CYS A 21 13.98 -26.21 19.66
CA CYS A 21 12.98 -27.21 20.04
C CYS A 21 11.80 -26.58 20.81
N SER A 22 12.07 -25.66 21.75
CA SER A 22 11.03 -24.95 22.49
C SER A 22 10.13 -24.12 21.57
N VAL A 23 10.71 -23.29 20.68
CA VAL A 23 9.91 -22.48 19.75
C VAL A 23 9.11 -23.35 18.79
N SER A 24 9.73 -24.40 18.25
CA SER A 24 9.05 -25.35 17.35
C SER A 24 7.88 -26.04 18.04
N ALA A 25 8.00 -26.43 19.30
CA ALA A 25 6.90 -27.07 20.04
C ALA A 25 5.64 -26.19 20.04
N PHE A 26 5.78 -24.92 20.44
CA PHE A 26 4.66 -23.98 20.54
C PHE A 26 4.13 -23.53 19.17
N VAL A 27 5.01 -23.21 18.21
CA VAL A 27 4.61 -22.71 16.88
C VAL A 27 3.92 -23.78 16.05
N VAL A 28 4.45 -25.00 16.05
CA VAL A 28 3.85 -26.11 15.28
C VAL A 28 2.52 -26.51 15.89
N ALA A 29 2.40 -26.56 17.22
CA ALA A 29 1.13 -26.84 17.89
C ALA A 29 0.06 -25.79 17.55
N LEU A 30 0.41 -24.50 17.57
CA LEU A 30 -0.51 -23.43 17.16
C LEU A 30 -0.91 -23.53 15.69
N ALA A 31 0.04 -23.79 14.79
CA ALA A 31 -0.24 -23.93 13.37
C ALA A 31 -1.17 -25.11 13.08
N VAL A 32 -0.91 -26.27 13.72
CA VAL A 32 -1.75 -27.47 13.58
C VAL A 32 -3.13 -27.24 14.20
N GLY A 33 -3.20 -26.67 15.40
CA GLY A 33 -4.46 -26.35 16.09
C GLY A 33 -5.32 -25.35 15.31
N CYS A 34 -4.74 -24.28 14.78
CA CYS A 34 -5.45 -23.33 13.92
C CYS A 34 -5.86 -23.93 12.57
N SER A 35 -5.13 -24.93 12.05
CA SER A 35 -5.48 -25.55 10.77
C SER A 35 -6.61 -26.59 10.92
N LEU A 36 -6.65 -27.30 12.05
CA LEU A 36 -7.55 -28.46 12.23
C LEU A 36 -8.73 -28.16 13.17
N HIS A 37 -8.49 -27.39 14.22
CA HIS A 37 -9.43 -27.25 15.34
C HIS A 37 -9.70 -25.80 15.75
N TYR A 38 -9.46 -24.82 14.87
CA TYR A 38 -9.56 -23.38 15.18
C TYR A 38 -10.78 -23.01 16.02
N LEU A 39 -12.00 -23.24 15.51
CA LEU A 39 -13.26 -22.91 16.19
C LEU A 39 -13.40 -23.57 17.57
N LYS A 40 -12.71 -24.69 17.79
CA LYS A 40 -12.77 -25.44 19.05
C LYS A 40 -11.74 -24.95 20.06
N ILE A 41 -10.56 -24.50 19.62
CA ILE A 41 -9.49 -24.02 20.51
C ILE A 41 -9.62 -22.52 20.85
N VAL A 42 -10.37 -21.74 20.06
CA VAL A 42 -10.69 -20.33 20.41
C VAL A 42 -11.88 -20.21 21.35
N ARG A 43 -12.59 -21.30 21.61
CA ARG A 43 -13.80 -21.30 22.45
C ARG A 43 -13.42 -21.35 23.93
N ASN A 44 -14.07 -20.51 24.73
CA ASN A 44 -14.03 -20.58 26.18
C ASN A 44 -15.38 -21.10 26.75
N GLU A 45 -15.54 -21.07 28.07
CA GLU A 45 -16.74 -21.59 28.76
C GLU A 45 -18.04 -20.85 28.39
N HIS A 46 -17.95 -19.60 27.93
CA HIS A 46 -19.10 -18.72 27.68
C HIS A 46 -19.25 -18.29 26.22
N TYR A 47 -18.14 -18.11 25.50
CA TYR A 47 -18.07 -17.52 24.16
C TYR A 47 -17.22 -18.38 23.21
N GLY A 48 -17.52 -18.29 21.91
CA GLY A 48 -16.72 -18.85 20.83
C GLY A 48 -16.58 -17.83 19.71
N TYR A 49 -16.10 -18.26 18.55
CA TYR A 49 -16.04 -17.39 17.37
C TYR A 49 -17.46 -16.90 16.99
N PRO A 50 -17.67 -15.61 16.69
CA PRO A 50 -16.66 -14.57 16.44
C PRO A 50 -16.22 -13.75 17.66
N ASP A 51 -16.90 -13.86 18.81
CA ASP A 51 -16.58 -13.10 20.02
C ASP A 51 -15.17 -13.41 20.56
N GLU A 52 -14.72 -14.65 20.36
CA GLU A 52 -13.36 -15.09 20.64
C GLU A 52 -12.67 -15.58 19.37
N TRP A 53 -11.47 -15.08 19.11
CA TRP A 53 -10.77 -15.22 17.83
C TRP A 53 -9.31 -15.70 17.96
N PHE A 54 -8.75 -15.81 19.18
CA PHE A 54 -7.39 -16.28 19.39
C PHE A 54 -7.27 -17.27 20.55
N PRO A 55 -6.64 -18.44 20.36
CA PRO A 55 -6.64 -19.51 21.36
C PRO A 55 -5.60 -19.28 22.46
N SER A 56 -5.94 -19.67 23.69
CA SER A 56 -4.98 -19.71 24.80
C SER A 56 -3.88 -20.75 24.57
N VAL A 57 -2.75 -20.60 25.24
CA VAL A 57 -1.64 -21.56 25.20
C VAL A 57 -2.14 -22.93 25.68
N SER A 58 -2.84 -22.98 26.82
CA SER A 58 -3.37 -24.23 27.37
C SER A 58 -4.35 -24.93 26.42
N ALA A 59 -5.25 -24.20 25.76
CA ALA A 59 -6.17 -24.80 24.78
C ALA A 59 -5.44 -25.36 23.56
N THR A 60 -4.41 -24.64 23.11
CA THR A 60 -3.61 -25.00 21.92
C THR A 60 -2.78 -26.27 22.12
N ILE A 61 -2.26 -26.48 23.32
CA ILE A 61 -1.33 -27.59 23.60
C ILE A 61 -1.96 -28.76 24.37
N GLY A 62 -3.14 -28.55 24.97
CA GLY A 62 -3.72 -29.47 25.95
C GLY A 62 -4.98 -30.19 25.49
N ASP A 63 -5.77 -29.59 24.60
CA ASP A 63 -7.16 -30.02 24.44
C ASP A 63 -7.35 -31.17 23.45
N ARG A 64 -6.55 -31.22 22.37
CA ARG A 64 -6.90 -32.01 21.18
C ARG A 64 -5.72 -32.65 20.45
N TYR A 65 -6.00 -33.82 19.87
CA TYR A 65 -5.12 -34.50 18.92
C TYR A 65 -5.40 -33.95 17.51
N PRO A 66 -4.37 -33.73 16.65
CA PRO A 66 -2.96 -34.08 16.85
C PRO A 66 -2.07 -33.01 17.49
N GLU A 67 -2.53 -31.77 17.63
CA GLU A 67 -1.71 -30.63 18.10
C GLU A 67 -1.08 -30.86 19.49
N ARG A 68 -1.81 -31.46 20.43
CA ARG A 68 -1.30 -31.87 21.75
C ARG A 68 -0.14 -32.85 21.63
N SER A 69 -0.30 -33.90 20.83
CA SER A 69 0.76 -34.92 20.68
C SER A 69 2.00 -34.36 19.99
N VAL A 70 1.81 -33.49 18.99
CA VAL A 70 2.91 -32.81 18.32
C VAL A 70 3.67 -31.90 19.29
N PHE A 71 2.95 -31.13 20.11
CA PHE A 71 3.55 -30.33 21.17
C PHE A 71 4.37 -31.19 22.13
N GLN A 72 3.77 -32.27 22.67
CA GLN A 72 4.39 -33.17 23.63
C GLN A 72 5.65 -33.85 23.09
N ILE A 73 5.66 -34.25 21.82
CA ILE A 73 6.86 -34.83 21.18
C ILE A 73 7.97 -33.78 21.10
N LEU A 74 7.66 -32.57 20.61
CA LEU A 74 8.67 -31.53 20.40
C LEU A 74 9.22 -30.99 21.71
N ILE A 75 8.38 -30.84 22.74
CA ILE A 75 8.81 -30.41 24.07
C ILE A 75 9.56 -31.52 24.82
N ALA A 76 9.29 -32.81 24.53
CA ALA A 76 10.12 -33.93 24.99
C ALA A 76 11.56 -33.80 24.46
N LEU A 77 11.71 -33.48 23.17
CA LEU A 77 13.02 -33.28 22.54
C LEU A 77 13.78 -32.09 23.15
N THR A 78 13.08 -31.08 23.66
CA THR A 78 13.67 -29.96 24.39
C THR A 78 14.33 -30.37 25.72
N SER A 79 13.89 -31.45 26.36
CA SER A 79 14.35 -31.84 27.70
C SER A 79 15.87 -32.08 27.78
N GLY A 80 16.45 -32.80 26.81
CA GLY A 80 17.89 -33.06 26.75
C GLY A 80 18.72 -31.77 26.66
N PRO A 81 18.50 -30.93 25.63
CA PRO A 81 19.10 -29.60 25.54
C PRO A 81 18.87 -28.72 26.77
N ARG A 82 17.69 -28.81 27.41
CA ARG A 82 17.37 -28.04 28.62
C ARG A 82 18.29 -28.41 29.79
N PHE A 83 18.42 -29.69 30.13
CA PHE A 83 19.28 -30.10 31.25
C PHE A 83 20.76 -29.80 30.95
N LEU A 84 21.20 -29.95 29.69
CA LEU A 84 22.54 -29.57 29.26
C LEU A 84 22.78 -28.05 29.36
N LEU A 85 21.77 -27.23 29.06
CA LEU A 85 21.83 -25.78 29.22
C LEU A 85 22.04 -25.41 30.69
N LEU A 86 21.23 -25.98 31.60
CA LEU A 86 21.35 -25.74 33.05
C LEU A 86 22.75 -26.11 33.58
N PHE A 87 23.25 -27.28 33.16
CA PHE A 87 24.58 -27.73 33.55
C PHE A 87 25.69 -26.83 33.00
N THR A 88 25.59 -26.44 31.72
CA THR A 88 26.60 -25.58 31.08
C THR A 88 26.58 -24.17 31.67
N ASP A 89 25.39 -23.64 32.00
CA ASP A 89 25.24 -22.37 32.71
C ASP A 89 25.82 -22.44 34.12
N TYR A 90 25.61 -23.54 34.85
CA TYR A 90 26.26 -23.76 36.14
C TYR A 90 27.79 -23.73 36.03
N VAL A 91 28.35 -24.46 35.07
CA VAL A 91 29.80 -24.52 34.80
C VAL A 91 30.34 -23.13 34.44
N ARG A 92 29.65 -22.40 33.55
CA ARG A 92 30.07 -21.07 33.08
C ARG A 92 29.98 -20.01 34.16
N LEU A 93 28.94 -20.05 34.98
CA LEU A 93 28.66 -19.04 36.00
C LEU A 93 29.21 -19.42 37.37
N TYR A 94 29.95 -20.53 37.47
CA TYR A 94 30.55 -20.99 38.71
C TYR A 94 31.49 -19.94 39.30
N ARG A 95 31.30 -19.64 40.58
CA ARG A 95 32.20 -18.77 41.37
C ARG A 95 32.49 -19.43 42.71
N ALA A 96 33.77 -19.59 43.03
CA ALA A 96 34.19 -20.12 44.32
C ALA A 96 33.61 -19.27 45.46
N GLY A 97 32.99 -19.92 46.45
CA GLY A 97 32.38 -19.26 47.61
C GLY A 97 30.98 -18.64 47.39
N SER A 98 30.40 -18.71 46.18
CA SER A 98 29.03 -18.21 45.92
C SER A 98 27.99 -19.32 45.95
N VAL A 99 26.86 -19.10 46.64
CA VAL A 99 25.71 -20.02 46.66
C VAL A 99 24.82 -19.85 45.42
N LEU A 100 24.90 -18.70 44.73
CA LEU A 100 24.01 -18.35 43.61
C LEU A 100 24.05 -19.34 42.43
N PRO A 101 25.21 -19.88 41.98
CA PRO A 101 25.22 -20.85 40.87
C PRO A 101 24.54 -22.17 41.25
N LYS A 102 24.72 -22.62 42.51
CA LYS A 102 24.07 -23.82 43.04
C LYS A 102 22.56 -23.62 43.18
N LEU A 103 22.15 -22.45 43.67
CA LEU A 103 20.74 -22.06 43.74
C LEU A 103 20.12 -22.04 42.33
N GLY A 104 20.77 -21.40 41.36
CA GLY A 104 20.30 -21.36 39.97
C GLY A 104 20.18 -22.75 39.34
N LEU A 105 21.17 -23.63 39.52
CA LEU A 105 21.07 -25.01 39.02
C LEU A 105 19.90 -25.76 39.65
N PHE A 106 19.76 -25.68 40.98
CA PHE A 106 18.69 -26.37 41.70
C PHE A 106 17.30 -25.85 41.30
N THR A 107 17.10 -24.53 41.27
CA THR A 107 15.82 -23.94 40.87
C THR A 107 15.52 -24.16 39.39
N GLY A 108 16.55 -24.15 38.52
CA GLY A 108 16.41 -24.48 37.11
C GLY A 108 15.97 -25.93 36.88
N ILE A 109 16.48 -26.89 37.65
CA ILE A 109 16.05 -28.30 37.61
C ILE A 109 14.61 -28.42 38.06
N LEU A 110 14.26 -27.87 39.24
CA LEU A 110 12.88 -27.91 39.75
C LEU A 110 11.91 -27.27 38.76
N ARG A 111 12.27 -26.12 38.20
CA ARG A 111 11.45 -25.44 37.19
C ARG A 111 11.28 -26.30 35.94
N THR A 112 12.32 -26.99 35.49
CA THR A 112 12.23 -27.89 34.32
C THR A 112 11.30 -29.08 34.59
N VAL A 113 11.34 -29.64 35.80
CA VAL A 113 10.43 -30.72 36.21
C VAL A 113 8.99 -30.20 36.31
N SER A 114 8.77 -29.02 36.91
CA SER A 114 7.45 -28.37 36.94
C SER A 114 6.91 -28.11 35.54
N CYS A 115 7.79 -27.78 34.57
CA CYS A 115 7.42 -27.66 33.15
C CYS A 115 6.82 -28.94 32.61
N GLY A 116 7.52 -30.06 32.80
CA GLY A 116 7.01 -31.37 32.41
C GLY A 116 5.68 -31.68 33.07
N GLY A 117 5.50 -31.29 34.33
CA GLY A 117 4.23 -31.42 35.07
C GLY A 117 3.04 -30.81 34.33
N TRP A 118 3.05 -29.51 34.04
CA TRP A 118 1.89 -28.85 33.41
C TRP A 118 1.76 -29.13 31.89
N VAL A 119 2.83 -29.60 31.25
CA VAL A 119 2.83 -29.96 29.81
C VAL A 119 2.28 -31.37 29.54
N TYR A 120 2.61 -32.34 30.41
CA TYR A 120 2.14 -33.72 30.24
C TYR A 120 0.85 -34.02 31.01
N ILE A 121 0.62 -33.32 32.12
CA ILE A 121 -0.65 -33.30 32.86
C ILE A 121 -1.37 -32.03 32.43
N THR A 122 -2.20 -32.15 31.40
CA THR A 122 -2.86 -30.99 30.80
C THR A 122 -4.01 -30.53 31.69
N SER A 123 -4.47 -29.30 31.51
CA SER A 123 -5.64 -28.76 32.22
C SER A 123 -6.92 -29.57 31.98
N THR A 124 -6.97 -30.34 30.90
CA THR A 124 -8.08 -31.27 30.62
C THR A 124 -7.96 -32.61 31.37
N ASP A 125 -6.76 -33.03 31.75
CA ASP A 125 -6.54 -34.29 32.45
C ASP A 125 -6.68 -34.13 33.97
N ASP A 126 -5.99 -33.14 34.56
CA ASP A 126 -6.09 -32.76 35.97
C ASP A 126 -5.74 -31.27 36.15
N HIS A 127 -6.77 -30.46 36.34
CA HIS A 127 -6.65 -29.02 36.48
C HIS A 127 -5.83 -28.59 37.71
N SER A 128 -5.92 -29.35 38.82
CA SER A 128 -5.27 -28.97 40.08
C SER A 128 -3.76 -29.19 40.01
N VAL A 129 -3.35 -30.33 39.46
CA VAL A 129 -1.92 -30.66 39.28
C VAL A 129 -1.30 -29.77 38.20
N HIS A 130 -2.02 -29.52 37.11
CA HIS A 130 -1.61 -28.60 36.05
C HIS A 130 -1.30 -27.21 36.61
N ASP A 131 -2.23 -26.60 37.33
CA ASP A 131 -2.06 -25.26 37.91
C ASP A 131 -0.94 -25.20 38.95
N PHE A 132 -0.85 -26.22 39.82
CA PHE A 132 0.22 -26.29 40.81
C PHE A 132 1.61 -26.31 40.12
N CYS A 133 1.77 -27.11 39.07
CA CYS A 133 3.00 -27.18 38.30
C CYS A 133 3.30 -25.89 37.52
N MET A 134 2.29 -25.25 36.94
CA MET A 134 2.43 -23.96 36.24
C MET A 134 2.80 -22.82 37.20
N ILE A 135 2.13 -22.70 38.34
CA ILE A 135 2.45 -21.69 39.37
C ILE A 135 3.85 -21.93 39.93
N SER A 136 4.18 -23.19 40.24
CA SER A 136 5.53 -23.57 40.70
C SER A 136 6.59 -23.17 39.68
N TYR A 137 6.33 -23.37 38.38
CA TYR A 137 7.21 -22.94 37.30
C TYR A 137 7.46 -21.42 37.35
N ILE A 138 6.39 -20.61 37.39
CA ILE A 138 6.46 -19.15 37.40
C ILE A 138 7.20 -18.63 38.65
N VAL A 139 6.90 -19.21 39.82
CA VAL A 139 7.57 -18.84 41.08
C VAL A 139 9.06 -19.20 41.04
N LEU A 140 9.42 -20.37 40.52
CA LEU A 140 10.80 -20.82 40.38
C LEU A 140 11.59 -20.05 39.30
N THR A 141 10.90 -19.35 38.38
CA THR A 141 11.54 -18.43 37.44
C THR A 141 12.21 -17.26 38.16
N ILE A 142 11.66 -16.76 39.28
CA ILE A 142 12.23 -15.65 40.03
C ILE A 142 13.67 -15.92 40.49
N PRO A 143 13.96 -17.01 41.25
CA PRO A 143 15.31 -17.29 41.68
C PRO A 143 16.23 -17.73 40.53
N TRP A 144 15.71 -18.38 39.47
CA TRP A 144 16.48 -18.70 38.26
C TRP A 144 16.97 -17.43 37.55
N ASP A 145 16.06 -16.54 37.17
CA ASP A 145 16.37 -15.31 36.44
C ASP A 145 17.29 -14.41 37.25
N THR A 146 17.05 -14.33 38.56
CA THR A 146 17.86 -13.55 39.49
C THR A 146 19.27 -14.11 39.58
N ALA A 147 19.43 -15.42 39.77
CA ALA A 147 20.75 -16.06 39.86
C ALA A 147 21.56 -15.85 38.58
N VAL A 148 20.99 -16.19 37.42
CA VAL A 148 21.66 -16.07 36.11
C VAL A 148 22.02 -14.62 35.80
N THR A 149 21.10 -13.67 36.08
CA THR A 149 21.32 -12.24 35.82
C THR A 149 22.38 -11.61 36.74
N LEU A 150 22.41 -11.99 38.03
CA LEU A 150 23.38 -11.45 38.99
C LEU A 150 24.78 -12.05 38.79
N LEU A 151 24.87 -13.31 38.37
CA LEU A 151 26.13 -13.98 38.05
C LEU A 151 26.76 -13.50 36.73
N THR A 152 25.94 -12.93 35.84
CA THR A 152 26.42 -12.28 34.61
C THR A 152 27.28 -11.05 34.95
N PRO A 153 28.43 -10.81 34.27
CA PRO A 153 29.32 -9.68 34.56
C PRO A 153 28.60 -8.33 34.62
N PRO A 154 28.88 -7.48 35.65
CA PRO A 154 28.27 -6.15 35.76
C PRO A 154 28.61 -5.28 34.55
N ARG A 155 27.69 -4.38 34.19
CA ARG A 155 27.78 -3.45 33.04
C ARG A 155 27.91 -4.11 31.65
N SER A 156 27.71 -5.42 31.53
CA SER A 156 27.63 -6.09 30.23
C SER A 156 26.31 -5.82 29.49
N SER A 157 26.34 -5.85 28.16
CA SER A 157 25.13 -5.81 27.32
C SER A 157 24.21 -7.00 27.59
N LEU A 158 24.79 -8.18 27.87
CA LEU A 158 24.07 -9.41 28.19
C LEU A 158 23.25 -9.29 29.46
N ARG A 159 23.83 -8.74 30.54
CA ARG A 159 23.11 -8.51 31.80
C ARG A 159 21.94 -7.55 31.64
N ARG A 160 22.07 -6.51 30.81
CA ARG A 160 20.96 -5.59 30.51
C ARG A 160 19.83 -6.30 29.77
N ARG A 161 20.16 -7.13 28.77
CA ARG A 161 19.17 -7.89 28.01
C ARG A 161 18.40 -8.88 28.89
N ARG A 162 19.10 -9.65 29.73
CA ARG A 162 18.48 -10.55 30.74
C ARG A 162 17.57 -9.80 31.70
N LYS A 163 17.99 -8.62 32.19
CA LYS A 163 17.13 -7.75 33.01
C LYS A 163 15.86 -7.35 32.26
N TYR A 164 15.97 -6.87 31.03
CA TYR A 164 14.80 -6.44 30.26
C TYR A 164 13.84 -7.60 29.97
N THR A 165 14.35 -8.79 29.63
CA THR A 165 13.50 -9.95 29.37
C THR A 165 12.85 -10.49 30.64
N ALA A 166 13.56 -10.51 31.77
CA ALA A 166 12.96 -10.83 33.07
C ALA A 166 11.88 -9.81 33.47
N PHE A 167 12.17 -8.50 33.34
CA PHE A 167 11.17 -7.45 33.60
C PHE A 167 9.97 -7.54 32.66
N ALA A 168 10.17 -7.89 31.39
CA ALA A 168 9.07 -8.09 30.44
C ALA A 168 8.23 -9.32 30.82
N PHE A 169 8.85 -10.44 31.21
CA PHE A 169 8.15 -11.63 31.69
C PHE A 169 7.26 -11.30 32.89
N PHE A 170 7.82 -10.75 33.98
CA PHE A 170 7.03 -10.42 35.17
C PHE A 170 6.07 -9.24 34.94
N GLY A 171 6.43 -8.28 34.09
CA GLY A 171 5.56 -7.16 33.73
C GLY A 171 4.32 -7.62 32.95
N THR A 172 4.43 -8.68 32.15
CA THR A 172 3.33 -9.28 31.39
C THR A 172 2.29 -9.94 32.31
N LEU A 173 2.67 -10.35 33.53
CA LEU A 173 1.73 -10.92 34.50
C LEU A 173 0.65 -9.93 34.95
N VAL A 174 0.94 -8.63 35.00
CA VAL A 174 -0.02 -7.60 35.43
C VAL A 174 -1.24 -7.51 34.50
N PRO A 175 -1.09 -7.25 33.18
CA PRO A 175 -2.22 -7.27 32.27
C PRO A 175 -2.84 -8.67 32.14
N LEU A 176 -2.04 -9.74 32.26
CA LEU A 176 -2.53 -11.12 32.23
C LEU A 176 -3.54 -11.38 33.36
N ILE A 177 -3.22 -11.02 34.61
CA ILE A 177 -4.13 -11.18 35.76
C ILE A 177 -5.38 -10.32 35.59
N TYR A 178 -5.22 -9.07 35.14
CA TYR A 178 -6.37 -8.20 34.89
C TYR A 178 -7.32 -8.82 33.85
N LEU A 179 -6.80 -9.29 32.72
CA LEU A 179 -7.61 -9.90 31.66
C LEU A 179 -8.17 -11.26 32.06
N TYR A 180 -7.46 -12.02 32.90
CA TYR A 180 -7.99 -13.24 33.51
C TYR A 180 -9.25 -12.95 34.32
N ILE A 181 -9.27 -11.89 35.13
CA ILE A 181 -10.45 -11.46 35.89
C ILE A 181 -11.57 -11.02 34.93
N GLN A 182 -11.25 -10.27 33.87
CA GLN A 182 -12.24 -9.84 32.87
C GLN A 182 -12.90 -11.03 32.16
N HIS A 183 -12.11 -12.05 31.84
CA HIS A 183 -12.57 -13.27 31.20
C HIS A 183 -13.35 -14.18 32.16
N LYS A 184 -12.77 -14.57 33.30
CA LYS A 184 -13.32 -15.60 34.19
C LYS A 184 -14.35 -15.09 35.20
N VAL A 185 -14.22 -13.84 35.65
CA VAL A 185 -15.11 -13.29 36.69
C VAL A 185 -16.15 -12.35 36.09
N LYS A 186 -15.74 -11.47 35.18
CA LYS A 186 -16.64 -10.47 34.58
C LYS A 186 -17.28 -10.91 33.26
N ILE A 187 -16.84 -12.04 32.70
CA ILE A 187 -17.43 -12.68 31.51
C ILE A 187 -17.57 -11.67 30.36
N VAL A 188 -16.50 -10.92 30.08
CA VAL A 188 -16.50 -9.91 29.01
C VAL A 188 -16.16 -10.57 27.66
N PRO A 189 -16.97 -10.37 26.60
CA PRO A 189 -16.65 -10.86 25.25
C PRO A 189 -15.26 -10.40 24.75
N GLY A 190 -14.52 -11.30 24.11
CA GLY A 190 -13.19 -11.04 23.59
C GLY A 190 -12.10 -10.84 24.64
N ALA A 191 -12.41 -10.98 25.94
CA ALA A 191 -11.41 -10.88 27.00
C ALA A 191 -10.48 -12.09 27.03
N TYR A 192 -10.96 -13.28 26.65
CA TYR A 192 -10.14 -14.50 26.60
C TYR A 192 -9.09 -14.43 25.47
N SER A 193 -9.47 -13.97 24.28
CA SER A 193 -8.53 -13.79 23.16
C SER A 193 -7.48 -12.73 23.47
N ARG A 194 -7.87 -11.65 24.16
CA ARG A 194 -6.93 -10.64 24.66
C ARG A 194 -6.01 -11.20 25.74
N TYR A 195 -6.53 -11.99 26.67
CA TYR A 195 -5.76 -12.71 27.69
C TYR A 195 -4.71 -13.63 27.04
N ALA A 196 -5.10 -14.39 26.02
CA ALA A 196 -4.23 -15.32 25.31
C ALA A 196 -2.98 -14.63 24.74
N TYR A 197 -3.08 -13.41 24.19
CA TYR A 197 -1.90 -12.68 23.71
C TYR A 197 -0.81 -12.49 24.78
N PHE A 198 -1.21 -12.21 26.02
CA PHE A 198 -0.26 -12.04 27.12
C PHE A 198 0.27 -13.38 27.63
N GLU A 199 -0.53 -14.44 27.56
CA GLU A 199 -0.11 -15.81 27.88
C GLU A 199 0.97 -16.30 26.90
N TRP A 200 0.74 -16.15 25.60
CA TRP A 200 1.74 -16.42 24.56
C TRP A 200 2.99 -15.54 24.72
N SER A 201 2.83 -14.29 25.13
CA SER A 201 3.95 -13.39 25.41
C SER A 201 4.83 -13.87 26.56
N LEU A 202 4.27 -14.45 27.62
CA LEU A 202 5.04 -15.03 28.74
C LEU A 202 5.97 -16.14 28.24
N ILE A 203 5.46 -17.05 27.42
CA ILE A 203 6.26 -18.15 26.84
C ILE A 203 7.40 -17.60 25.99
N ILE A 204 7.13 -16.56 25.17
CA ILE A 204 8.14 -15.93 24.33
C ILE A 204 9.26 -15.30 25.19
N TRP A 205 8.91 -14.52 26.21
CA TRP A 205 9.91 -13.86 27.06
C TRP A 205 10.80 -14.87 27.79
N ASP A 206 10.19 -15.97 28.20
CA ASP A 206 10.87 -17.03 28.91
C ASP A 206 11.91 -17.76 28.03
N ILE A 207 11.50 -18.16 26.82
CA ILE A 207 12.41 -18.77 25.85
C ILE A 207 13.54 -17.80 25.46
N ILE A 208 13.21 -16.51 25.29
CA ILE A 208 14.22 -15.48 24.98
C ILE A 208 15.23 -15.35 26.12
N PHE A 209 14.79 -15.37 27.39
CA PHE A 209 15.68 -15.26 28.54
C PHE A 209 16.78 -16.33 28.49
N ASP A 210 16.40 -17.58 28.25
CA ASP A 210 17.35 -18.70 28.17
C ASP A 210 18.17 -18.68 26.87
N SER A 211 17.64 -18.14 25.76
CA SER A 211 18.38 -17.99 24.50
C SER A 211 19.61 -17.08 24.64
N TRP A 212 19.64 -16.20 25.64
CA TRP A 212 20.82 -15.38 25.92
C TRP A 212 22.06 -16.21 26.26
N SER A 213 21.89 -17.45 26.76
CA SER A 213 23.00 -18.37 27.02
C SER A 213 23.77 -18.77 25.74
N ILE A 214 23.19 -18.57 24.54
CA ILE A 214 23.93 -18.68 23.25
C ILE A 214 25.14 -17.73 23.23
N GLN A 215 25.05 -16.55 23.86
CA GLN A 215 26.19 -15.63 23.94
C GLN A 215 27.21 -16.07 25.01
N ASP A 216 26.74 -16.66 26.11
CA ASP A 216 27.61 -17.14 27.18
C ASP A 216 28.45 -18.34 26.76
N PHE A 217 27.95 -19.16 25.83
CA PHE A 217 28.60 -20.40 25.39
C PHE A 217 29.52 -20.23 24.19
N LYS A 218 29.66 -19.00 23.65
CA LYS A 218 30.41 -18.73 22.41
C LYS A 218 31.87 -19.18 22.47
N ASP A 219 32.49 -19.03 23.64
CA ASP A 219 33.89 -19.36 23.92
C ASP A 219 34.07 -20.74 24.60
N LEU A 220 33.00 -21.53 24.74
CA LEU A 220 33.04 -22.86 25.35
C LEU A 220 33.00 -23.98 24.29
N TYR A 221 33.83 -24.99 24.49
CA TYR A 221 33.85 -26.20 23.66
C TYR A 221 33.67 -27.44 24.53
N ILE A 222 32.89 -28.39 24.05
CA ILE A 222 32.76 -29.73 24.60
C ILE A 222 33.63 -30.66 23.75
N GLU A 223 34.55 -31.36 24.40
CA GLU A 223 35.49 -32.26 23.76
C GLU A 223 35.30 -33.68 24.26
N VAL A 224 35.12 -34.61 23.33
CA VAL A 224 35.13 -36.05 23.62
C VAL A 224 36.54 -36.57 23.41
N ARG A 225 37.11 -37.21 24.43
CA ARG A 225 38.49 -37.74 24.43
C ARG A 225 38.49 -39.23 24.78
N PRO A 226 39.44 -40.02 24.24
CA PRO A 226 39.57 -41.43 24.60
C PRO A 226 39.99 -41.56 26.07
N SER A 227 39.30 -42.42 26.82
CA SER A 227 39.56 -42.67 28.24
C SER A 227 40.88 -43.44 28.45
N LYS A 228 41.62 -43.09 29.49
CA LYS A 228 42.82 -43.78 29.98
C LYS A 228 42.49 -44.65 31.19
N LYS A 229 43.33 -45.66 31.47
CA LYS A 229 43.16 -46.62 32.58
C LYS A 229 42.99 -45.98 33.98
N ASP A 230 43.44 -44.74 34.17
CA ASP A 230 43.40 -44.02 35.45
C ASP A 230 42.39 -42.85 35.49
N ASP A 231 41.52 -42.71 34.48
CA ASP A 231 40.52 -41.64 34.47
C ASP A 231 39.39 -41.95 35.49
N SER A 232 39.12 -41.02 36.40
CA SER A 232 38.01 -41.14 37.35
C SER A 232 36.66 -40.91 36.65
N TYR A 233 35.63 -41.67 37.05
CA TYR A 233 34.26 -41.56 36.50
C TYR A 233 33.69 -40.13 36.53
N PHE A 234 34.12 -39.31 37.50
CA PHE A 234 33.92 -37.86 37.52
C PHE A 234 35.27 -37.17 37.77
N ALA A 235 35.80 -36.45 36.78
CA ALA A 235 37.00 -35.62 36.92
C ALA A 235 36.66 -34.15 36.59
N THR A 236 36.38 -33.33 37.60
CA THR A 236 36.14 -31.89 37.40
C THR A 236 37.43 -31.10 37.54
N ASN A 237 38.16 -30.90 36.45
CA ASN A 237 39.31 -29.98 36.41
C ASN A 237 38.85 -28.55 36.07
N PHE A 238 38.33 -27.80 37.05
CA PHE A 238 38.05 -26.37 36.91
C PHE A 238 39.33 -25.53 37.03
N ASN A 239 40.21 -25.61 36.04
CA ASN A 239 41.42 -24.77 35.98
C ASN A 239 41.19 -23.61 35.00
N VAL A 240 40.30 -22.68 35.37
CA VAL A 240 40.05 -21.46 34.58
C VAL A 240 41.09 -20.41 34.96
N LYS A 241 42.24 -20.41 34.27
CA LYS A 241 43.15 -19.25 34.30
C LYS A 241 42.45 -18.06 33.63
N LEU A 242 42.22 -17.01 34.41
CA LEU A 242 41.73 -15.70 33.97
C LEU A 242 42.51 -15.20 32.75
N LEU A 243 41.79 -15.00 31.63
CA LEU A 243 42.24 -14.24 30.46
C LEU A 243 42.46 -12.77 30.83
N GLN A 244 43.55 -12.47 31.54
CA GLN A 244 43.95 -11.09 31.82
C GLN A 244 45.42 -10.79 31.50
N GLN A 245 46.12 -11.71 30.84
CA GLN A 245 47.48 -11.47 30.36
C GLN A 245 47.60 -11.99 28.94
N ASN A 246 47.39 -11.10 27.96
CA ASN A 246 48.09 -11.09 26.67
C ASN A 246 47.62 -9.88 25.87
N ILE A 247 48.06 -8.69 26.32
CA ILE A 247 48.32 -7.57 25.42
C ILE A 247 49.84 -7.37 25.48
N LYS A 248 50.57 -8.18 24.72
CA LYS A 248 51.94 -7.85 24.31
C LYS A 248 51.86 -7.33 22.89
N LYS A 249 52.36 -6.10 22.71
CA LYS A 249 52.68 -5.48 21.43
C LYS A 249 53.52 -6.45 20.61
N GLU A 250 53.03 -6.85 19.45
CA GLU A 250 53.88 -7.34 18.37
C GLU A 250 54.08 -6.20 17.37
N THR A 251 55.36 -5.91 17.13
CA THR A 251 55.89 -5.00 16.12
C THR A 251 55.63 -5.58 14.72
N PRO A 252 55.49 -4.75 13.67
CA PRO A 252 55.16 -5.23 12.34
C PRO A 252 56.37 -5.91 11.68
N VAL A 253 56.17 -7.12 11.15
CA VAL A 253 57.10 -7.77 10.23
C VAL A 253 56.73 -7.35 8.81
N GLU A 254 57.65 -6.65 8.13
CA GLU A 254 57.59 -6.41 6.69
C GLU A 254 57.69 -7.74 5.92
N GLN A 255 56.62 -8.12 5.24
CA GLN A 255 56.69 -9.11 4.16
C GLN A 255 56.60 -8.37 2.82
N LYS A 256 57.68 -8.52 2.03
CA LYS A 256 57.80 -8.05 0.66
C LYS A 256 56.62 -8.56 -0.17
N SER A 257 55.92 -7.62 -0.79
CA SER A 257 54.87 -7.84 -1.77
C SER A 257 55.45 -8.43 -3.05
N GLU A 258 55.15 -9.69 -3.35
CA GLU A 258 55.11 -10.13 -4.75
C GLU A 258 53.83 -9.60 -5.40
N SER A 259 54.02 -8.96 -6.55
CA SER A 259 53.00 -8.29 -7.34
C SER A 259 52.03 -9.28 -7.98
N LEU A 260 50.94 -9.60 -7.27
CA LEU A 260 49.71 -10.08 -7.88
C LEU A 260 48.65 -8.98 -7.77
N SER A 261 48.53 -8.21 -8.86
CA SER A 261 47.49 -7.21 -9.04
C SER A 261 46.10 -7.85 -8.86
N PRO A 262 45.28 -7.41 -7.89
CA PRO A 262 43.92 -7.88 -7.77
C PRO A 262 43.12 -7.31 -8.95
N LYS A 263 42.61 -8.20 -9.79
CA LYS A 263 41.66 -7.88 -10.86
C LYS A 263 40.44 -7.17 -10.27
N GLY A 264 40.37 -5.86 -10.53
CA GLY A 264 39.17 -5.05 -10.72
C GLY A 264 38.07 -5.11 -9.66
N THR A 265 38.01 -4.08 -8.81
CA THR A 265 36.75 -3.58 -8.26
C THR A 265 35.78 -3.40 -9.43
N GLN A 266 34.72 -4.21 -9.51
CA GLN A 266 33.73 -4.08 -10.60
C GLN A 266 33.03 -2.73 -10.47
N LEU A 267 33.55 -1.74 -11.20
CA LEU A 267 32.93 -0.45 -11.43
C LEU A 267 31.53 -0.70 -12.02
N ILE A 268 30.51 -0.04 -11.47
CA ILE A 268 29.12 -0.10 -11.96
C ILE A 268 29.13 0.11 -13.48
N THR A 269 28.89 -0.97 -14.22
CA THR A 269 28.80 -0.91 -15.68
C THR A 269 27.44 -0.33 -16.04
N PHE A 270 27.36 0.47 -17.11
CA PHE A 270 26.11 1.07 -17.58
C PHE A 270 24.98 0.04 -17.80
N LYS A 271 25.34 -1.20 -18.18
CA LYS A 271 24.40 -2.33 -18.29
C LYS A 271 23.69 -2.66 -16.97
N HIS A 272 24.37 -2.55 -15.83
CA HIS A 272 23.76 -2.77 -14.51
C HIS A 272 22.77 -1.65 -14.18
N SER A 273 23.09 -0.39 -14.51
CA SER A 273 22.16 0.74 -14.31
C SER A 273 20.86 0.60 -15.11
N ILE A 274 20.90 -0.02 -16.29
CA ILE A 274 19.67 -0.33 -17.06
C ILE A 274 18.82 -1.37 -16.32
N ALA A 275 19.44 -2.44 -15.81
CA ALA A 275 18.73 -3.44 -15.02
C ALA A 275 18.11 -2.83 -13.74
N ASP A 276 18.81 -1.90 -13.09
CA ASP A 276 18.29 -1.18 -11.91
C ASP A 276 17.08 -0.30 -12.26
N VAL A 277 17.09 0.38 -13.42
CA VAL A 277 15.93 1.15 -13.91
C VAL A 277 14.74 0.22 -14.18
N ILE A 278 14.95 -0.92 -14.85
CA ILE A 278 13.90 -1.91 -15.10
C ILE A 278 13.35 -2.43 -13.77
N ASN A 279 14.20 -2.89 -12.86
CA ASN A 279 13.80 -3.40 -11.55
C ASN A 279 13.03 -2.36 -10.72
N SER A 280 13.39 -1.08 -10.85
CA SER A 280 12.70 0.03 -10.19
C SER A 280 11.35 0.32 -10.84
N PHE A 281 11.24 0.24 -12.17
CA PHE A 281 9.96 0.31 -12.88
C PHE A 281 9.00 -0.83 -12.46
N ILE A 282 9.50 -2.07 -12.33
CA ILE A 282 8.72 -3.20 -11.82
C ILE A 282 8.29 -2.95 -10.37
N PHE A 283 9.19 -2.44 -9.51
CA PHE A 283 8.84 -2.08 -8.14
C PHE A 283 7.69 -1.07 -8.09
N TRP A 284 7.78 0.04 -8.83
CA TRP A 284 6.74 1.08 -8.84
C TRP A 284 5.42 0.59 -9.44
N THR A 285 5.48 -0.27 -10.46
CA THR A 285 4.30 -0.95 -11.03
C THR A 285 3.59 -1.78 -9.97
N VAL A 286 4.32 -2.66 -9.28
CA VAL A 286 3.75 -3.57 -8.27
C VAL A 286 3.26 -2.78 -7.05
N TYR A 287 4.04 -1.80 -6.58
CA TYR A 287 3.71 -0.97 -5.42
C TYR A 287 2.44 -0.14 -5.64
N SER A 288 2.32 0.52 -6.80
CA SER A 288 1.11 1.28 -7.14
C SER A 288 -0.11 0.37 -7.34
N SER A 289 0.08 -0.80 -7.98
CA SER A 289 -1.03 -1.73 -8.20
C SER A 289 -1.59 -2.36 -6.93
N LEU A 290 -0.79 -2.48 -5.87
CA LEU A 290 -1.25 -3.04 -4.60
C LEU A 290 -2.42 -2.24 -4.05
N TYR A 291 -2.25 -0.92 -3.90
CA TYR A 291 -3.30 -0.06 -3.36
C TYR A 291 -4.52 0.02 -4.28
N LEU A 292 -4.30 0.03 -5.60
CA LEU A 292 -5.36 -0.05 -6.61
C LEU A 292 -6.20 -1.33 -6.48
N CYS A 293 -5.57 -2.49 -6.29
CA CYS A 293 -6.29 -3.75 -6.13
C CYS A 293 -6.93 -3.88 -4.74
N ILE A 294 -6.39 -3.21 -3.71
CA ILE A 294 -7.04 -3.15 -2.40
C ILE A 294 -8.36 -2.40 -2.50
N TRP A 295 -8.40 -1.27 -3.23
CA TRP A 295 -9.59 -0.42 -3.34
C TRP A 295 -10.83 -1.13 -3.91
N TYR A 296 -10.61 -2.16 -4.73
CA TYR A 296 -11.68 -3.02 -5.23
C TYR A 296 -12.55 -3.61 -4.11
N PHE A 297 -12.02 -3.94 -2.92
CA PHE A 297 -12.83 -4.61 -1.90
C PHE A 297 -13.71 -3.66 -1.09
N PRO A 298 -13.20 -2.52 -0.56
CA PRO A 298 -14.02 -1.53 0.11
C PRO A 298 -15.17 -1.01 -0.75
N LEU A 299 -14.97 -0.87 -2.06
CA LEU A 299 -16.01 -0.37 -2.97
C LEU A 299 -17.21 -1.32 -3.04
N TRP A 300 -16.99 -2.65 -3.10
CA TRP A 300 -18.08 -3.63 -3.19
C TRP A 300 -18.66 -4.01 -1.82
N HIS A 301 -17.92 -3.80 -0.73
CA HIS A 301 -18.37 -4.06 0.64
C HIS A 301 -18.92 -2.81 1.35
N MET A 302 -18.80 -1.63 0.74
CA MET A 302 -19.17 -0.33 1.31
C MET A 302 -18.60 -0.12 2.73
N GLY A 303 -17.33 -0.49 2.92
CA GLY A 303 -16.66 -0.47 4.23
C GLY A 303 -15.38 -1.29 4.31
N ILE A 304 -14.81 -1.45 5.50
CA ILE A 304 -13.61 -2.27 5.72
C ILE A 304 -13.94 -3.75 5.52
N SER A 305 -13.30 -4.37 4.55
CA SER A 305 -13.52 -5.76 4.12
C SER A 305 -12.56 -6.78 4.76
N GLY A 306 -11.46 -6.32 5.36
CA GLY A 306 -10.35 -7.13 5.85
C GLY A 306 -9.22 -7.31 4.83
N TYR A 307 -9.48 -7.15 3.52
CA TYR A 307 -8.47 -7.23 2.47
C TYR A 307 -7.47 -6.07 2.52
N GLU A 308 -7.82 -4.96 3.17
CA GLU A 308 -6.94 -3.83 3.42
C GLU A 308 -5.68 -4.24 4.22
N ALA A 309 -5.77 -5.34 5.00
CA ALA A 309 -4.63 -5.90 5.71
C ALA A 309 -3.48 -6.31 4.78
N THR A 310 -3.74 -6.56 3.49
CA THR A 310 -2.70 -6.85 2.50
C THR A 310 -1.75 -5.68 2.26
N ALA A 311 -2.13 -4.44 2.62
CA ALA A 311 -1.22 -3.28 2.65
C ALA A 311 -0.01 -3.52 3.59
N ALA A 312 -0.16 -4.37 4.61
CA ALA A 312 0.92 -4.75 5.51
C ALA A 312 2.03 -5.55 4.81
N SER A 313 1.83 -6.04 3.58
CA SER A 313 2.89 -6.65 2.76
C SER A 313 4.09 -5.71 2.55
N THR A 314 3.85 -4.40 2.52
CA THR A 314 4.90 -3.37 2.45
C THR A 314 5.84 -3.39 3.67
N LEU A 315 5.39 -3.95 4.80
CA LEU A 315 6.14 -4.08 6.06
C LEU A 315 7.06 -5.31 6.11
N SER A 316 7.11 -6.09 5.04
CA SER A 316 7.99 -7.25 4.87
C SER A 316 9.49 -7.04 5.14
N PRO A 317 10.10 -5.82 5.09
CA PRO A 317 11.47 -5.63 5.54
C PRO A 317 11.76 -6.06 6.98
N ILE A 318 10.73 -6.24 7.83
CA ILE A 318 10.89 -6.84 9.16
C ILE A 318 11.56 -8.22 9.09
N LEU A 319 11.31 -9.00 8.03
CA LEU A 319 11.88 -10.33 7.84
C LEU A 319 13.41 -10.28 7.66
N LEU A 320 13.96 -9.15 7.20
CA LEU A 320 15.41 -8.93 7.09
C LEU A 320 16.09 -8.72 8.45
N CYS A 321 15.33 -8.63 9.55
CA CYS A 321 15.89 -8.73 10.91
C CYS A 321 16.32 -10.16 11.25
N ILE A 322 15.82 -11.16 10.52
CA ILE A 322 16.23 -12.56 10.66
C ILE A 322 17.54 -12.77 9.88
N PRO A 323 18.66 -13.12 10.53
CA PRO A 323 19.97 -13.18 9.87
C PRO A 323 20.06 -14.20 8.73
N GLY A 324 19.24 -15.25 8.73
CA GLY A 324 19.17 -16.22 7.64
C GLY A 324 18.54 -15.65 6.38
N VAL A 325 17.40 -14.97 6.53
CA VAL A 325 16.67 -14.30 5.44
C VAL A 325 17.52 -13.18 4.83
N GLN A 326 18.13 -12.35 5.69
CA GLN A 326 19.03 -11.28 5.25
C GLN A 326 20.21 -11.83 4.43
N ARG A 327 20.82 -12.94 4.88
CA ARG A 327 21.93 -13.59 4.18
C ARG A 327 21.50 -14.17 2.83
N LEU A 328 20.34 -14.85 2.78
CA LEU A 328 19.80 -15.43 1.56
C LEU A 328 19.65 -14.39 0.46
N PHE A 329 18.93 -13.30 0.74
CA PHE A 329 18.67 -12.28 -0.27
C PHE A 329 19.89 -11.40 -0.55
N THR A 330 20.83 -11.25 0.39
CA THR A 330 22.10 -10.57 0.09
C THR A 330 22.98 -11.42 -0.85
N TYR A 331 23.00 -12.74 -0.67
CA TYR A 331 23.82 -13.64 -1.50
C TYR A 331 23.18 -13.92 -2.87
N LYS A 332 21.85 -13.92 -2.93
CA LYS A 332 21.04 -14.17 -4.13
C LYS A 332 20.00 -13.05 -4.32
N PRO A 333 20.42 -11.80 -4.60
CA PRO A 333 19.51 -10.66 -4.73
C PRO A 333 18.47 -10.83 -5.85
N GLN A 334 18.81 -11.58 -6.90
CA GLN A 334 17.91 -11.88 -8.00
C GLN A 334 16.62 -12.59 -7.55
N ILE A 335 16.65 -13.37 -6.46
CA ILE A 335 15.48 -14.13 -6.01
C ILE A 335 14.35 -13.18 -5.62
N ALA A 336 14.63 -12.16 -4.80
CA ALA A 336 13.61 -11.22 -4.38
C ALA A 336 13.00 -10.45 -5.57
N ARG A 337 13.83 -10.05 -6.55
CA ARG A 337 13.34 -9.39 -7.77
C ARG A 337 12.52 -10.32 -8.67
N VAL A 338 12.93 -11.58 -8.81
CA VAL A 338 12.17 -12.59 -9.59
C VAL A 338 10.82 -12.84 -8.95
N LEU A 339 10.75 -13.01 -7.63
CA LEU A 339 9.48 -13.23 -6.92
C LEU A 339 8.58 -11.99 -6.96
N CYS A 340 9.16 -10.78 -6.85
CA CYS A 340 8.43 -9.53 -7.05
C CYS A 340 7.78 -9.46 -8.44
N CYS A 341 8.54 -9.76 -9.49
CA CYS A 341 8.03 -9.74 -10.86
C CYS A 341 7.00 -10.85 -11.12
N LEU A 342 7.29 -12.08 -10.68
CA LEU A 342 6.45 -13.26 -10.90
C LEU A 342 5.09 -13.12 -10.21
N PHE A 343 5.07 -12.74 -8.93
CA PHE A 343 3.82 -12.61 -8.19
C PHE A 343 3.17 -11.24 -8.37
N GLY A 344 3.94 -10.18 -8.54
CA GLY A 344 3.42 -8.83 -8.76
C GLY A 344 2.76 -8.68 -10.13
N ILE A 345 3.54 -8.83 -11.21
CA ILE A 345 3.00 -8.72 -12.58
C ILE A 345 2.23 -9.98 -12.94
N GLY A 346 2.79 -11.17 -12.67
CA GLY A 346 2.20 -12.44 -13.09
C GLY A 346 0.85 -12.77 -12.43
N SER A 347 0.46 -12.04 -11.37
CA SER A 347 -0.89 -12.13 -10.79
C SER A 347 -2.00 -11.83 -11.80
N TYR A 348 -1.74 -11.07 -12.87
CA TYR A 348 -2.72 -10.82 -13.95
C TYR A 348 -3.25 -12.11 -14.62
N LEU A 349 -2.60 -13.26 -14.42
CA LEU A 349 -3.08 -14.55 -14.90
C LEU A 349 -4.20 -15.14 -14.02
N VAL A 350 -4.43 -14.59 -12.83
CA VAL A 350 -5.43 -15.04 -11.88
C VAL A 350 -6.68 -14.18 -12.01
N VAL A 351 -7.80 -14.81 -12.38
CA VAL A 351 -9.07 -14.12 -12.63
C VAL A 351 -9.72 -13.69 -11.31
N ASP A 352 -9.79 -14.57 -10.31
CA ASP A 352 -10.39 -14.28 -9.01
C ASP A 352 -9.73 -13.05 -8.33
N PRO A 353 -10.49 -11.97 -8.03
CA PRO A 353 -9.94 -10.74 -7.48
C PRO A 353 -9.19 -10.93 -6.15
N ALA A 354 -9.74 -11.73 -5.23
CA ALA A 354 -9.16 -11.96 -3.91
C ALA A 354 -7.80 -12.65 -4.01
N SER A 355 -7.74 -13.73 -4.78
CA SER A 355 -6.50 -14.46 -5.05
C SER A 355 -5.48 -13.58 -5.79
N ARG A 356 -5.93 -12.75 -6.74
CA ARG A 356 -5.06 -11.80 -7.45
C ARG A 356 -4.43 -10.80 -6.48
N LEU A 357 -5.23 -10.20 -5.58
CA LEU A 357 -4.73 -9.27 -4.57
C LEU A 357 -3.69 -9.92 -3.65
N LEU A 358 -3.93 -11.13 -3.16
CA LEU A 358 -2.98 -11.84 -2.30
C LEU A 358 -1.63 -12.07 -2.99
N LEU A 359 -1.64 -12.44 -4.27
CA LEU A 359 -0.42 -12.62 -5.07
C LEU A 359 0.32 -11.29 -5.28
N ILE A 360 -0.40 -10.20 -5.59
CA ILE A 360 0.21 -8.87 -5.69
C ILE A 360 0.84 -8.47 -4.36
N GLY A 361 0.17 -8.75 -3.23
CA GLY A 361 0.71 -8.55 -1.89
C GLY A 361 2.03 -9.30 -1.67
N ILE A 362 2.11 -10.57 -2.08
CA ILE A 362 3.36 -11.35 -2.04
C ILE A 362 4.44 -10.70 -2.93
N GLY A 363 4.07 -10.28 -4.15
CA GLY A 363 4.97 -9.57 -5.07
C GLY A 363 5.53 -8.28 -4.46
N CYS A 364 4.66 -7.46 -3.87
CA CYS A 364 5.02 -6.21 -3.21
C CYS A 364 5.94 -6.45 -2.01
N ALA A 365 5.67 -7.49 -1.20
CA ALA A 365 6.55 -7.88 -0.11
C ALA A 365 7.98 -8.19 -0.59
N PHE A 366 8.12 -8.99 -1.64
CA PHE A 366 9.45 -9.26 -2.21
C PHE A 366 10.09 -8.03 -2.86
N GLY A 367 9.28 -7.12 -3.44
CA GLY A 367 9.74 -5.83 -3.94
C GLY A 367 10.35 -4.95 -2.84
N CYS A 368 9.67 -4.82 -1.71
CA CYS A 368 10.19 -4.09 -0.54
C CYS A 368 11.45 -4.74 0.03
N ILE A 369 11.50 -6.08 0.13
CA ILE A 369 12.70 -6.82 0.56
C ILE A 369 13.87 -6.53 -0.39
N ALA A 370 13.66 -6.60 -1.70
CA ALA A 370 14.70 -6.36 -2.70
C ALA A 370 15.27 -4.94 -2.59
N LEU A 371 14.39 -3.93 -2.50
CA LEU A 371 14.76 -2.52 -2.33
C LEU A 371 15.68 -2.33 -1.11
N VAL A 372 15.34 -2.94 0.04
CA VAL A 372 16.11 -2.82 1.27
C VAL A 372 17.46 -3.53 1.19
N VAL A 373 17.50 -4.71 0.58
CA VAL A 373 18.74 -5.48 0.38
C VAL A 373 19.72 -4.70 -0.48
N GLU A 374 19.24 -4.10 -1.57
CA GLU A 374 20.04 -3.31 -2.50
C GLU A 374 20.55 -2.02 -1.85
N ILE A 375 19.70 -1.24 -1.17
CA ILE A 375 20.14 -0.04 -0.44
C ILE A 375 21.17 -0.41 0.64
N SER A 376 20.98 -1.52 1.36
CA SER A 376 21.94 -2.01 2.35
C SER A 376 23.28 -2.40 1.72
N ALA A 377 23.27 -3.04 0.55
CA ALA A 377 24.49 -3.42 -0.17
C ALA A 377 25.30 -2.21 -0.65
N TYR A 378 24.64 -1.21 -1.26
CA TYR A 378 25.30 0.05 -1.63
C TYR A 378 25.78 0.83 -0.39
N GLY A 379 25.04 0.77 0.72
CA GLY A 379 25.47 1.32 2.00
C GLY A 379 26.75 0.71 2.55
N ARG A 380 26.92 -0.62 2.43
CA ARG A 380 28.12 -1.34 2.87
C ARG A 380 29.38 -1.02 2.05
N LEU A 381 29.23 -0.62 0.79
CA LEU A 381 30.36 -0.12 0.01
C LEU A 381 30.90 1.21 0.54
N ASN A 382 30.09 1.97 1.29
CA ASN A 382 30.40 3.32 1.75
C ASN A 382 30.84 4.27 0.61
N ASN A 383 30.34 4.05 -0.60
CA ASN A 383 30.66 4.83 -1.79
C ASN A 383 29.48 5.75 -2.16
N ILE A 384 29.67 7.06 -1.98
CA ILE A 384 28.64 8.08 -2.23
C ILE A 384 28.17 8.06 -3.69
N GLU A 385 29.07 7.88 -4.66
CA GLU A 385 28.76 7.82 -6.09
C GLU A 385 27.81 6.67 -6.41
N SER A 386 28.13 5.49 -5.89
CA SER A 386 27.37 4.27 -6.16
C SER A 386 25.96 4.37 -5.57
N THR A 387 25.82 4.82 -4.33
CA THR A 387 24.52 4.98 -3.68
C THR A 387 23.66 6.04 -4.36
N LYS A 388 24.24 7.20 -4.71
CA LYS A 388 23.50 8.25 -5.42
C LYS A 388 23.08 7.80 -6.82
N THR A 389 23.94 7.08 -7.53
CA THR A 389 23.63 6.53 -8.86
C THR A 389 22.46 5.54 -8.78
N TYR A 390 22.49 4.61 -7.83
CA TYR A 390 21.39 3.65 -7.61
C TYR A 390 20.08 4.36 -7.19
N ALA A 391 20.17 5.39 -6.34
CA ALA A 391 19.00 6.20 -5.99
C ALA A 391 18.41 6.95 -7.20
N SER A 392 19.27 7.46 -8.11
CA SER A 392 18.82 8.05 -9.37
C SER A 392 18.17 7.02 -10.30
N THR A 393 18.67 5.78 -10.38
CA THR A 393 18.02 4.72 -11.18
C THR A 393 16.65 4.33 -10.60
N PHE A 394 16.49 4.41 -9.28
CA PHE A 394 15.20 4.21 -8.63
C PHE A 394 14.15 5.24 -9.06
N THR A 395 14.51 6.51 -9.09
CA THR A 395 13.62 7.58 -9.62
C THR A 395 13.43 7.48 -11.14
N LEU A 396 14.45 7.06 -11.90
CA LEU A 396 14.28 6.83 -13.34
C LEU A 396 13.29 5.70 -13.64
N GLY A 397 13.23 4.67 -12.79
CA GLY A 397 12.19 3.63 -12.89
C GLY A 397 10.78 4.17 -12.64
N LEU A 398 10.63 5.11 -11.69
CA LEU A 398 9.37 5.84 -11.49
C LEU A 398 9.01 6.68 -12.72
N ILE A 399 9.96 7.46 -13.26
CA ILE A 399 9.74 8.29 -14.44
C ILE A 399 9.36 7.42 -15.64
N LEU A 400 9.99 6.26 -15.81
CA LEU A 400 9.60 5.30 -16.85
C LEU A 400 8.17 4.80 -16.63
N SER A 401 7.76 4.53 -15.38
CA SER A 401 6.37 4.17 -15.06
C SER A 401 5.40 5.28 -15.44
N ALA A 402 5.67 6.53 -15.02
CA ALA A 402 4.84 7.68 -15.34
C ALA A 402 4.83 7.99 -16.85
N LEU A 403 5.94 7.79 -17.56
CA LEU A 403 6.04 7.93 -19.02
C LEU A 403 5.20 6.87 -19.73
N CYS A 404 5.22 5.61 -19.26
CA CYS A 404 4.34 4.57 -19.77
C CYS A 404 2.88 4.94 -19.51
N LYS A 405 2.52 5.37 -18.29
CA LYS A 405 1.16 5.84 -18.02
C LYS A 405 0.76 6.99 -18.94
N PHE A 406 1.62 7.99 -19.14
CA PHE A 406 1.37 9.10 -20.07
C PHE A 406 1.17 8.64 -21.53
N ALA A 407 1.86 7.58 -21.96
CA ALA A 407 1.67 6.97 -23.28
C ALA A 407 0.42 6.08 -23.39
N PHE A 408 -0.09 5.59 -22.26
CA PHE A 408 -1.22 4.66 -22.18
C PHE A 408 -2.40 5.30 -21.40
N TRP A 409 -2.64 6.60 -21.60
CA TRP A 409 -3.78 7.33 -21.01
C TRP A 409 -3.97 7.09 -19.51
N THR A 410 -2.88 7.27 -18.75
CA THR A 410 -2.79 7.11 -17.29
C THR A 410 -2.95 5.68 -16.76
N GLU A 411 -2.93 4.68 -17.63
CA GLU A 411 -2.88 3.27 -17.22
C GLU A 411 -1.46 2.73 -17.33
N ASN A 412 -1.00 2.01 -16.31
CA ASN A 412 0.24 1.27 -16.46
C ASN A 412 -0.07 -0.02 -17.23
N PRO A 413 0.48 -0.21 -18.45
CA PRO A 413 0.07 -1.32 -19.32
C PRO A 413 0.43 -2.69 -18.75
N ILE A 414 1.26 -2.78 -17.72
CA ILE A 414 1.65 -4.05 -17.08
C ILE A 414 1.07 -4.22 -15.67
N TRP A 415 0.13 -3.37 -15.27
CA TRP A 415 -0.62 -3.56 -14.04
C TRP A 415 -1.43 -4.86 -14.07
N PRO A 416 -1.62 -5.51 -12.91
CA PRO A 416 -2.36 -6.76 -12.81
C PRO A 416 -3.88 -6.61 -13.00
N ILE A 417 -4.40 -5.38 -13.07
CA ILE A 417 -5.77 -5.07 -13.50
C ILE A 417 -5.91 -4.95 -15.03
N MET A 418 -4.80 -5.09 -15.77
CA MET A 418 -4.78 -5.04 -17.23
C MET A 418 -4.74 -6.46 -17.82
N ASN A 419 -5.33 -6.61 -19.01
CA ASN A 419 -5.25 -7.83 -19.79
C ASN A 419 -5.23 -7.51 -21.29
N ALA A 420 -5.05 -8.51 -22.15
CA ALA A 420 -4.93 -8.30 -23.59
C ALA A 420 -6.15 -7.60 -24.23
N LYS A 421 -7.37 -7.76 -23.66
CA LYS A 421 -8.58 -7.11 -24.15
C LYS A 421 -8.67 -5.63 -23.75
N THR A 422 -8.03 -5.25 -22.64
CA THR A 422 -8.03 -3.88 -22.11
C THR A 422 -6.74 -3.11 -22.41
N GLY A 423 -5.89 -3.64 -23.30
CA GLY A 423 -4.62 -2.99 -23.72
C GLY A 423 -3.38 -3.38 -22.91
N GLY A 424 -3.48 -4.41 -22.08
CA GLY A 424 -2.40 -4.90 -21.22
C GLY A 424 -1.24 -5.56 -21.95
N TRP A 425 -0.02 -5.20 -21.55
CA TRP A 425 1.27 -5.71 -22.04
C TRP A 425 1.97 -6.61 -21.00
N ASN A 426 1.20 -7.20 -20.07
CA ASN A 426 1.70 -7.95 -18.92
C ASN A 426 2.71 -9.04 -19.29
N LYS A 427 2.50 -9.77 -20.39
CA LYS A 427 3.44 -10.80 -20.89
C LYS A 427 4.82 -10.20 -21.19
N THR A 428 4.84 -9.08 -21.92
CA THR A 428 6.07 -8.35 -22.25
C THR A 428 6.72 -7.80 -20.98
N GLY A 429 5.92 -7.20 -20.09
CA GLY A 429 6.37 -6.70 -18.79
C GLY A 429 7.00 -7.79 -17.92
N LEU A 430 6.40 -8.99 -17.91
CA LEU A 430 6.91 -10.15 -17.18
C LEU A 430 8.26 -10.62 -17.75
N VAL A 431 8.40 -10.74 -19.08
CA VAL A 431 9.67 -11.15 -19.71
C VAL A 431 10.77 -10.11 -19.43
N VAL A 432 10.50 -8.83 -19.68
CA VAL A 432 11.47 -7.75 -19.45
C VAL A 432 11.83 -7.63 -17.97
N GLY A 433 10.83 -7.73 -17.08
CA GLY A 433 11.02 -7.70 -15.63
C GLY A 433 11.83 -8.89 -15.11
N LEU A 434 11.58 -10.11 -15.61
CA LEU A 434 12.37 -11.29 -15.25
C LEU A 434 13.81 -11.19 -15.75
N LEU A 435 14.04 -10.66 -16.95
CA LEU A 435 15.39 -10.38 -17.44
C LEU A 435 16.12 -9.35 -16.56
N GLY A 436 15.45 -8.25 -16.20
CA GLY A 436 15.98 -7.27 -15.24
C GLY A 436 16.30 -7.90 -13.88
N ALA A 437 15.40 -8.74 -13.38
CA ALA A 437 15.56 -9.45 -12.12
C ALA A 437 16.76 -10.41 -12.13
N LEU A 438 16.95 -11.18 -13.20
CA LEU A 438 18.07 -12.10 -13.37
C LEU A 438 19.42 -11.38 -13.51
N LEU A 439 19.42 -10.17 -14.09
CA LEU A 439 20.60 -9.32 -14.23
C LEU A 439 20.94 -8.52 -12.96
N THR A 440 20.11 -8.60 -11.93
CA THR A 440 20.34 -7.93 -10.64
C THR A 440 21.63 -8.40 -10.00
N LYS A 441 22.52 -7.46 -9.70
CA LYS A 441 23.75 -7.73 -8.94
C LYS A 441 23.93 -6.69 -7.86
N VAL A 442 24.06 -7.15 -6.62
CA VAL A 442 24.44 -6.28 -5.52
C VAL A 442 25.97 -6.19 -5.44
N PRO A 443 26.52 -5.02 -5.10
CA PRO A 443 27.96 -4.92 -4.93
C PRO A 443 28.46 -5.77 -3.76
N THR A 444 29.53 -6.53 -3.98
CA THR A 444 30.22 -7.28 -2.93
C THR A 444 31.44 -6.52 -2.45
N THR A 445 31.58 -6.31 -1.15
CA THR A 445 32.77 -5.69 -0.55
C THR A 445 34.01 -6.55 -0.80
N PRO A 446 35.14 -6.01 -1.29
CA PRO A 446 36.42 -6.70 -1.22
C PRO A 446 36.79 -6.91 0.24
N SER A 447 37.16 -8.14 0.59
CA SER A 447 37.80 -8.46 1.85
C SER A 447 39.23 -7.88 1.85
N THR A 448 39.38 -6.58 2.06
CA THR A 448 40.69 -5.96 2.34
C THR A 448 40.63 -5.22 3.65
N LYS A 449 41.48 -5.68 4.58
CA LYS A 449 41.83 -5.02 5.84
C LYS A 449 42.17 -3.55 5.56
N HIS A 450 41.66 -2.65 6.41
CA HIS A 450 41.92 -1.21 6.40
C HIS A 450 41.53 -0.46 5.12
N SER A 451 40.23 -0.29 4.89
CA SER A 451 39.76 0.99 4.32
C SER A 451 39.54 1.91 5.51
N GLU A 452 40.26 3.03 5.58
CA GLU A 452 39.97 4.10 6.54
C GLU A 452 38.46 4.36 6.52
N GLU A 453 37.78 4.10 7.65
CA GLU A 453 36.40 4.52 7.81
C GLU A 453 36.39 6.04 7.64
N LEU A 454 35.99 6.53 6.47
CA LEU A 454 35.53 7.91 6.32
C LEU A 454 34.44 8.09 7.38
N SER A 455 34.82 8.70 8.51
CA SER A 455 34.02 8.83 9.72
C SER A 455 32.89 9.81 9.48
N THR A 456 31.94 9.44 8.62
CA THR A 456 30.76 10.24 8.38
C THR A 456 29.80 9.98 9.53
N LYS A 457 29.45 11.05 10.26
CA LYS A 457 28.44 11.00 11.32
C LYS A 457 27.18 10.33 10.79
N ARG A 458 26.70 9.29 11.48
CA ARG A 458 25.45 8.61 11.15
C ARG A 458 24.28 9.56 11.43
N PRO A 459 23.30 9.69 10.52
CA PRO A 459 22.13 10.54 10.74
C PRO A 459 21.27 9.98 11.87
N CYS A 460 20.38 10.78 12.45
CA CYS A 460 19.45 10.31 13.48
C CYS A 460 18.55 9.20 12.92
N PHE A 461 18.43 8.07 13.64
CA PHE A 461 17.63 6.92 13.20
C PHE A 461 16.17 7.32 12.96
N ILE A 462 15.60 8.10 13.90
CA ILE A 462 14.19 8.54 13.86
C ILE A 462 13.93 9.42 12.65
N PHE A 463 14.71 10.47 12.46
CA PHE A 463 14.55 11.35 11.30
C PHE A 463 14.80 10.61 9.98
N THR A 464 15.69 9.61 9.97
CA THR A 464 15.93 8.80 8.77
C THR A 464 14.70 8.00 8.37
N PHE A 465 14.07 7.28 9.32
CA PHE A 465 12.91 6.47 8.94
C PHE A 465 11.67 7.33 8.64
N LEU A 466 11.46 8.42 9.39
CA LEU A 466 10.37 9.37 9.15
C LEU A 466 10.50 10.02 7.76
N GLY A 467 11.71 10.51 7.44
CA GLY A 467 11.96 11.15 6.15
C GLY A 467 11.89 10.18 4.98
N PHE A 468 12.41 8.95 5.10
CA PHE A 468 12.30 7.97 4.02
C PHE A 468 10.85 7.53 3.80
N GLY A 469 10.10 7.26 4.87
CA GLY A 469 8.68 6.88 4.77
C GLY A 469 7.84 8.00 4.13
N SER A 470 8.07 9.24 4.56
CA SER A 470 7.42 10.40 3.95
C SER A 470 7.79 10.59 2.49
N LEU A 471 9.06 10.36 2.10
CA LEU A 471 9.49 10.42 0.71
C LEU A 471 8.75 9.42 -0.18
N ILE A 472 8.61 8.16 0.28
CA ILE A 472 7.87 7.13 -0.46
C ILE A 472 6.41 7.53 -0.62
N PHE A 473 5.77 8.04 0.45
CA PHE A 473 4.40 8.56 0.36
C PHE A 473 4.29 9.74 -0.61
N SER A 474 5.14 10.77 -0.50
CA SER A 474 5.12 11.95 -1.38
C SER A 474 5.29 11.60 -2.85
N ILE A 475 6.16 10.62 -3.16
CA ILE A 475 6.30 10.09 -4.52
C ILE A 475 5.01 9.38 -4.93
N SER A 476 4.48 8.50 -4.09
CA SER A 476 3.28 7.73 -4.38
C SER A 476 2.04 8.60 -4.53
N HIS A 477 1.95 9.73 -3.84
CA HIS A 477 0.79 10.62 -3.82
C HIS A 477 0.71 11.50 -5.06
N LEU A 478 1.83 12.04 -5.57
CA LEU A 478 1.80 13.09 -6.59
C LEU A 478 2.67 12.83 -7.83
N LEU A 479 3.52 11.79 -7.84
CA LEU A 479 4.55 11.61 -8.89
C LEU A 479 4.44 10.28 -9.65
N THR A 480 3.48 9.41 -9.32
CA THR A 480 3.26 8.16 -10.08
C THR A 480 2.51 8.41 -11.39
N ASP A 481 1.85 9.56 -11.52
CA ASP A 481 1.23 10.04 -12.75
C ASP A 481 1.49 11.54 -12.94
N THR A 482 1.38 11.99 -14.18
CA THR A 482 1.53 13.39 -14.59
C THR A 482 0.23 14.19 -14.47
N SER A 483 -0.93 13.54 -14.52
CA SER A 483 -2.24 14.20 -14.48
C SER A 483 -2.65 14.63 -13.07
N THR A 484 -2.17 13.97 -12.01
CA THR A 484 -2.58 14.24 -10.62
C THR A 484 -2.45 15.71 -10.19
N ILE A 485 -1.29 16.33 -10.43
CA ILE A 485 -1.06 17.75 -10.08
C ILE A 485 -1.88 18.67 -11.00
N ILE A 486 -2.05 18.29 -12.26
CA ILE A 486 -2.87 19.05 -13.23
C ILE A 486 -4.32 19.09 -12.74
N ARG A 487 -4.88 17.91 -12.41
CA ARG A 487 -6.22 17.71 -11.86
C ARG A 487 -6.42 18.41 -10.51
N TRP A 488 -5.41 18.42 -9.64
CA TRP A 488 -5.42 19.19 -8.38
C TRP A 488 -5.65 20.70 -8.60
N THR A 489 -5.17 21.24 -9.73
CA THR A 489 -5.23 22.67 -10.05
C THR A 489 -6.36 23.03 -11.02
N TRP A 490 -7.16 22.05 -11.44
CA TRP A 490 -8.26 22.19 -12.39
C TRP A 490 -9.50 22.84 -11.75
N THR A 491 -10.21 23.64 -12.54
CA THR A 491 -11.41 24.38 -12.10
C THR A 491 -12.49 24.51 -13.17
N GLY A 492 -12.43 23.71 -14.24
CA GLY A 492 -13.39 23.78 -15.35
C GLY A 492 -13.06 24.84 -16.42
N TYR A 493 -14.10 25.27 -17.14
CA TYR A 493 -14.05 26.15 -18.31
C TYR A 493 -14.41 27.61 -17.97
N PRO A 494 -13.83 28.61 -18.66
CA PRO A 494 -12.79 28.48 -19.70
C PRO A 494 -11.47 27.96 -19.11
N VAL A 495 -10.72 27.19 -19.90
CA VAL A 495 -9.45 26.58 -19.47
C VAL A 495 -8.42 27.66 -19.14
N ARG A 496 -8.08 27.80 -17.85
CA ARG A 496 -7.13 28.80 -17.33
C ARG A 496 -5.80 28.21 -16.87
N GLY A 497 -5.64 26.89 -16.92
CA GLY A 497 -4.50 26.17 -16.36
C GLY A 497 -3.97 25.09 -17.31
N PRO A 498 -3.07 24.22 -16.82
CA PRO A 498 -2.57 23.10 -17.60
C PRO A 498 -3.69 22.08 -17.89
N THR A 499 -3.50 21.33 -18.96
CA THR A 499 -4.27 20.14 -19.37
C THR A 499 -3.35 18.91 -19.41
N PRO A 500 -3.85 17.68 -19.17
CA PRO A 500 -3.01 16.49 -19.09
C PRO A 500 -2.08 16.30 -20.31
N ALA A 501 -2.62 16.43 -21.52
CA ALA A 501 -1.83 16.62 -22.75
C ALA A 501 -1.93 18.08 -23.21
N PRO A 502 -0.81 18.77 -23.53
CA PRO A 502 0.57 18.28 -23.56
C PRO A 502 1.33 18.42 -22.23
N HIS A 503 0.75 19.02 -21.19
CA HIS A 503 1.52 19.54 -20.05
C HIS A 503 2.10 18.46 -19.14
N GLY A 504 1.60 17.23 -19.16
CA GLY A 504 2.20 16.08 -18.49
C GLY A 504 3.66 15.85 -18.90
N ALA A 505 4.04 16.19 -20.14
CA ALA A 505 5.44 16.14 -20.59
C ALA A 505 6.34 17.12 -19.82
N ILE A 506 5.82 18.28 -19.40
CA ILE A 506 6.56 19.24 -18.56
C ILE A 506 6.84 18.61 -17.19
N SER A 507 5.86 17.94 -16.60
CA SER A 507 6.03 17.23 -15.32
C SER A 507 7.16 16.19 -15.40
N LEU A 508 7.19 15.38 -16.46
CA LEU A 508 8.24 14.38 -16.70
C LEU A 508 9.63 15.02 -16.90
N CYS A 509 9.70 16.13 -17.63
CA CYS A 509 10.94 16.90 -17.81
C CYS A 509 11.46 17.47 -16.47
N VAL A 510 10.56 17.97 -15.62
CA VAL A 510 10.91 18.48 -14.28
C VAL A 510 11.39 17.36 -13.35
N MET A 511 10.74 16.18 -13.39
CA MET A 511 11.23 15.00 -12.67
C MET A 511 12.65 14.63 -13.11
N CYS A 512 12.91 14.59 -14.42
CA CYS A 512 14.23 14.33 -15.00
C CYS A 512 15.28 15.35 -14.53
N ALA A 513 14.93 16.64 -14.54
CA ALA A 513 15.81 17.71 -14.06
C ALA A 513 16.12 17.55 -12.56
N GLY A 514 15.13 17.19 -11.75
CA GLY A 514 15.29 16.90 -10.32
C GLY A 514 16.26 15.74 -10.08
N VAL A 515 16.16 14.65 -10.83
CA VAL A 515 17.08 13.49 -10.73
C VAL A 515 18.53 13.90 -10.98
N ILE A 516 18.77 14.68 -12.04
CA ILE A 516 20.13 15.16 -12.38
C ILE A 516 20.64 16.12 -11.30
N ALA A 517 19.79 17.02 -10.79
CA ALA A 517 20.16 17.92 -9.71
C ALA A 517 20.55 17.16 -8.44
N GLY A 518 19.75 16.18 -8.00
CA GLY A 518 20.03 15.35 -6.82
C GLY A 518 21.32 14.52 -6.93
N LEU A 519 21.63 14.05 -8.16
CA LEU A 519 22.88 13.37 -8.46
C LEU A 519 24.08 14.31 -8.28
N VAL A 520 23.99 15.54 -8.80
CA VAL A 520 25.09 16.52 -8.80
C VAL A 520 25.26 17.23 -7.45
N TYR A 521 24.23 17.31 -6.60
CA TYR A 521 24.33 17.97 -5.30
C TYR A 521 25.49 17.45 -4.46
N SER A 522 26.46 18.32 -4.22
CA SER A 522 27.64 18.06 -3.40
C SER A 522 27.67 18.91 -2.12
N SER A 523 26.81 19.93 -2.03
CA SER A 523 26.77 20.89 -0.92
C SER A 523 25.44 20.88 -0.19
N ARG A 524 25.50 21.11 1.13
CA ARG A 524 24.31 21.31 1.97
C ARG A 524 23.48 22.52 1.55
N ARG A 525 24.15 23.57 1.05
CA ARG A 525 23.48 24.80 0.60
C ARG A 525 22.52 24.52 -0.55
N ALA A 526 22.92 23.68 -1.52
CA ALA A 526 22.04 23.30 -2.63
C ALA A 526 20.79 22.57 -2.13
N VAL A 527 20.96 21.54 -1.29
CA VAL A 527 19.83 20.78 -0.70
C VAL A 527 18.90 21.70 0.11
N ASN A 528 19.45 22.60 0.93
CA ASN A 528 18.64 23.52 1.72
C ASN A 528 17.86 24.50 0.83
N LEU A 529 18.51 25.08 -0.18
CA LEU A 529 17.86 26.02 -1.09
C LEU A 529 16.69 25.36 -1.84
N THR A 530 16.92 24.17 -2.37
CA THR A 530 15.88 23.43 -3.12
C THR A 530 14.79 22.92 -2.20
N THR A 531 15.10 22.69 -0.92
CA THR A 531 14.10 22.38 0.11
C THR A 531 13.21 23.57 0.42
N VAL A 532 13.77 24.78 0.58
CA VAL A 532 12.96 25.99 0.75
C VAL A 532 12.04 26.20 -0.45
N LEU A 533 12.56 26.05 -1.67
CA LEU A 533 11.75 26.14 -2.89
C LEU A 533 10.66 25.06 -2.95
N GLY A 534 10.95 23.83 -2.53
CA GLY A 534 9.98 22.74 -2.47
C GLY A 534 8.87 22.97 -1.45
N VAL A 535 9.19 23.52 -0.28
CA VAL A 535 8.19 23.90 0.75
C VAL A 535 7.29 25.03 0.25
N VAL A 536 7.89 26.08 -0.34
CA VAL A 536 7.12 27.16 -0.99
C VAL A 536 6.25 26.58 -2.11
N GLY A 537 6.81 25.67 -2.91
CA GLY A 537 6.08 24.96 -3.96
C GLY A 537 4.85 24.20 -3.44
N ALA A 538 4.99 23.46 -2.35
CA ALA A 538 3.88 22.74 -1.71
C ALA A 538 2.78 23.70 -1.22
N ILE A 539 3.16 24.83 -0.62
CA ILE A 539 2.21 25.85 -0.15
C ILE A 539 1.48 26.47 -1.36
N VAL A 540 2.22 26.83 -2.41
CA VAL A 540 1.64 27.43 -3.62
C VAL A 540 0.70 26.45 -4.33
N LEU A 541 1.09 25.17 -4.44
CA LEU A 541 0.24 24.10 -4.99
C LEU A 541 -1.08 23.97 -4.23
N TYR A 542 -1.03 24.06 -2.90
CA TYR A 542 -2.23 23.94 -2.07
C TYR A 542 -3.15 25.18 -2.17
N MET A 543 -2.56 26.37 -2.16
CA MET A 543 -3.31 27.63 -2.03
C MET A 543 -3.86 28.17 -3.34
N PHE A 544 -3.23 27.86 -4.48
CA PHE A 544 -3.57 28.48 -5.75
C PHE A 544 -4.01 27.45 -6.80
N PRO A 545 -5.06 27.74 -7.58
CA PRO A 545 -5.44 26.92 -8.74
C PRO A 545 -4.62 27.31 -10.00
N HIS A 546 -4.95 26.66 -11.12
CA HIS A 546 -4.46 26.97 -12.46
C HIS A 546 -2.93 26.90 -12.59
N TRP A 547 -2.36 27.72 -13.49
CA TRP A 547 -0.91 27.81 -13.73
C TRP A 547 -0.09 28.11 -12.47
N THR A 548 -0.57 28.98 -11.58
CA THR A 548 0.15 29.32 -10.34
C THR A 548 0.30 28.10 -9.44
N GLY A 549 -0.78 27.35 -9.22
CA GLY A 549 -0.75 26.08 -8.50
C GLY A 549 0.17 25.06 -9.16
N TYR A 550 0.09 24.94 -10.48
CA TYR A 550 0.92 24.01 -11.25
C TYR A 550 2.42 24.32 -11.15
N ILE A 551 2.80 25.59 -11.21
CA ILE A 551 4.19 26.04 -11.00
C ILE A 551 4.65 25.66 -9.58
N GLY A 552 3.80 25.86 -8.56
CA GLY A 552 4.06 25.38 -7.20
C GLY A 552 4.29 23.87 -7.15
N GLY A 553 3.44 23.10 -7.84
CA GLY A 553 3.58 21.67 -8.01
C GLY A 553 4.90 21.26 -8.68
N MET A 554 5.33 21.98 -9.72
CA MET A 554 6.61 21.71 -10.40
C MET A 554 7.82 21.98 -9.50
N LEU A 555 7.79 23.02 -8.67
CA LEU A 555 8.82 23.27 -7.65
C LEU A 555 8.87 22.13 -6.63
N TYR A 556 7.69 21.64 -6.19
CA TYR A 556 7.59 20.49 -5.29
C TYR A 556 8.13 19.20 -5.94
N VAL A 557 7.72 18.88 -7.17
CA VAL A 557 8.18 17.69 -7.92
C VAL A 557 9.70 17.70 -8.09
N PHE A 558 10.26 18.86 -8.49
CA PHE A 558 11.71 19.03 -8.62
C PHE A 558 12.41 18.77 -7.28
N TRP A 559 11.88 19.31 -6.18
CA TRP A 559 12.42 19.10 -4.85
C TRP A 559 12.38 17.62 -4.45
N ILE A 560 11.23 16.95 -4.55
CA ILE A 560 11.10 15.53 -4.19
C ILE A 560 12.09 14.67 -4.99
N CYS A 561 12.14 14.82 -6.32
CA CYS A 561 13.05 14.06 -7.18
C CYS A 561 14.54 14.33 -6.86
N SER A 562 14.90 15.59 -6.60
CA SER A 562 16.28 15.97 -6.23
C SER A 562 16.68 15.52 -4.83
N LEU A 563 15.71 15.27 -3.95
CA LEU A 563 15.95 14.83 -2.58
C LEU A 563 16.20 13.32 -2.49
N VAL A 564 15.68 12.51 -3.42
CA VAL A 564 15.83 11.03 -3.43
C VAL A 564 17.28 10.58 -3.21
N PRO A 565 18.30 11.06 -3.96
CA PRO A 565 19.68 10.60 -3.74
C PRO A 565 20.24 10.96 -2.36
N THR A 566 19.80 12.07 -1.76
CA THR A 566 20.22 12.49 -0.42
C THR A 566 19.59 11.61 0.64
N VAL A 567 18.29 11.33 0.54
CA VAL A 567 17.55 10.47 1.49
C VAL A 567 18.06 9.03 1.43
N PHE A 568 18.27 8.48 0.23
CA PHE A 568 18.85 7.15 0.04
C PHE A 568 20.25 7.04 0.63
N LEU A 569 21.09 8.07 0.45
CA LEU A 569 22.42 8.11 1.05
C LEU A 569 22.38 8.14 2.59
N GLN A 570 21.40 8.84 3.18
CA GLN A 570 21.23 8.85 4.63
C GLN A 570 20.72 7.49 5.15
N ALA A 571 19.75 6.89 4.46
CA ALA A 571 19.22 5.57 4.80
C ALA A 571 20.28 4.47 4.65
N SER A 572 21.13 4.52 3.61
CA SER A 572 22.16 3.51 3.36
C SER A 572 23.22 3.43 4.47
N LYS A 573 23.46 4.52 5.21
CA LYS A 573 24.37 4.54 6.39
C LYS A 573 23.90 3.64 7.53
N TRP A 574 22.64 3.22 7.52
CA TRP A 574 22.06 2.28 8.46
C TRP A 574 22.04 0.84 7.93
N ALA A 575 22.90 0.47 6.98
CA ALA A 575 22.93 -0.85 6.33
C ALA A 575 22.87 -2.05 7.32
N HIS A 576 23.51 -1.96 8.48
CA HIS A 576 23.48 -3.01 9.52
C HIS A 576 22.13 -3.18 10.23
N ARG A 577 21.26 -2.17 10.20
CA ARG A 577 19.91 -2.16 10.78
C ARG A 577 18.85 -1.83 9.72
N ALA A 578 19.13 -2.15 8.46
CA ALA A 578 18.27 -1.77 7.34
C ALA A 578 16.85 -2.35 7.50
N GLY A 579 16.70 -3.63 7.86
CA GLY A 579 15.39 -4.24 8.08
C GLY A 579 14.50 -3.44 9.04
N SER A 580 15.02 -3.07 10.22
CA SER A 580 14.28 -2.27 11.20
C SER A 580 14.01 -0.84 10.73
N LEU A 581 14.99 -0.18 10.08
CA LEU A 581 14.82 1.18 9.56
C LEU A 581 13.66 1.23 8.56
N PHE A 582 13.70 0.37 7.55
CA PHE A 582 12.72 0.38 6.47
C PHE A 582 11.36 -0.16 6.90
N PHE A 583 11.30 -1.11 7.84
CA PHE A 583 10.04 -1.47 8.49
C PHE A 583 9.35 -0.25 9.12
N CYS A 584 10.08 0.55 9.92
CA CYS A 584 9.54 1.78 10.48
C CYS A 584 9.19 2.82 9.40
N SER A 585 9.99 2.93 8.33
CA SER A 585 9.67 3.82 7.20
C SER A 585 8.39 3.44 6.47
N PHE A 586 8.17 2.17 6.19
CA PHE A 586 6.94 1.72 5.53
C PHE A 586 5.72 1.85 6.44
N ILE A 587 5.87 1.74 7.77
CA ILE A 587 4.78 2.12 8.71
C ILE A 587 4.41 3.59 8.52
N VAL A 588 5.39 4.50 8.43
CA VAL A 588 5.12 5.93 8.22
C VAL A 588 4.43 6.17 6.88
N ALA A 589 4.93 5.54 5.81
CA ALA A 589 4.30 5.64 4.48
C ALA A 589 2.87 5.10 4.47
N LEU A 590 2.62 3.97 5.15
CA LEU A 590 1.30 3.37 5.28
C LEU A 590 0.35 4.27 6.07
N ILE A 591 0.79 4.85 7.20
CA ILE A 591 -0.04 5.79 7.98
C ILE A 591 -0.41 7.01 7.13
N LEU A 592 0.54 7.61 6.41
CA LEU A 592 0.25 8.76 5.53
C LEU A 592 -0.70 8.36 4.38
N THR A 593 -0.56 7.15 3.85
CA THR A 593 -1.45 6.62 2.81
C THR A 593 -2.87 6.42 3.36
N LEU A 594 -3.03 5.86 4.57
CA LEU A 594 -4.33 5.73 5.23
C LEU A 594 -4.94 7.11 5.51
N MET A 595 -4.15 8.05 6.03
CA MET A 595 -4.59 9.44 6.24
C MET A 595 -5.09 10.08 4.93
N HIS A 596 -4.42 9.82 3.81
CA HIS A 596 -4.83 10.30 2.48
C HIS A 596 -6.15 9.66 2.01
N VAL A 597 -6.37 8.37 2.27
CA VAL A 597 -7.66 7.70 1.96
C VAL A 597 -8.78 8.29 2.81
N TRP A 598 -8.50 8.53 4.09
CA TRP A 598 -9.48 9.05 5.03
C TRP A 598 -9.87 10.52 4.77
N THR A 599 -9.21 11.24 3.87
CA THR A 599 -9.68 12.59 3.52
C THR A 599 -10.98 12.58 2.72
N VAL A 600 -11.28 11.47 2.03
CA VAL A 600 -12.51 11.28 1.24
C VAL A 600 -13.38 10.14 1.79
N ALA A 601 -12.77 9.02 2.20
CA ALA A 601 -13.50 7.84 2.70
C ALA A 601 -13.91 7.96 4.18
N TYR A 602 -13.95 9.16 4.74
CA TYR A 602 -14.11 9.38 6.19
C TYR A 602 -15.45 8.87 6.74
N ALA A 603 -16.48 8.77 5.91
CA ALA A 603 -17.79 8.21 6.29
C ALA A 603 -17.75 6.68 6.50
N PHE A 604 -16.78 5.99 5.90
CA PHE A 604 -16.75 4.52 5.80
C PHE A 604 -15.74 3.84 6.74
N VAL A 605 -14.93 4.62 7.47
CA VAL A 605 -13.78 4.09 8.22
C VAL A 605 -13.74 4.60 9.67
N PRO A 606 -13.37 3.74 10.63
CA PRO A 606 -13.13 4.17 12.00
C PRO A 606 -12.06 5.27 12.04
N LEU A 607 -12.31 6.34 12.79
CA LEU A 607 -11.46 7.54 12.88
C LEU A 607 -11.43 8.43 11.62
N GLY A 608 -12.16 8.07 10.56
CA GLY A 608 -12.34 8.89 9.36
C GLY A 608 -12.68 10.37 9.64
N PRO A 609 -13.62 10.68 10.57
CA PRO A 609 -13.99 12.06 10.87
C PRO A 609 -12.84 12.99 11.27
N TYR A 610 -11.72 12.47 11.80
CA TYR A 610 -10.56 13.29 12.14
C TYR A 610 -9.77 13.78 10.91
N MET A 611 -9.88 13.07 9.80
CA MET A 611 -9.19 13.38 8.55
C MET A 611 -10.12 13.95 7.47
N ARG A 612 -11.43 14.08 7.77
CA ARG A 612 -12.45 14.61 6.87
C ARG A 612 -11.97 15.88 6.17
N GLU A 613 -11.80 15.80 4.86
CA GLU A 613 -11.41 16.90 3.98
C GLU A 613 -10.03 17.54 4.30
N ARG A 614 -9.19 16.88 5.13
CA ARG A 614 -7.90 17.43 5.63
C ARG A 614 -6.70 17.09 4.75
N SER A 615 -6.83 17.33 3.45
CA SER A 615 -5.73 17.21 2.49
C SER A 615 -4.56 18.16 2.80
N ASP A 616 -4.83 19.28 3.50
CA ASP A 616 -3.82 20.19 4.07
C ASP A 616 -2.90 19.48 5.06
N ILE A 617 -3.48 18.74 6.01
CA ILE A 617 -2.73 18.02 7.05
C ILE A 617 -1.86 16.94 6.41
N VAL A 618 -2.39 16.19 5.45
CA VAL A 618 -1.64 15.11 4.78
C VAL A 618 -0.42 15.66 4.04
N LEU A 619 -0.61 16.69 3.21
CA LEU A 619 0.48 17.34 2.49
C LEU A 619 1.49 17.96 3.46
N GLY A 620 1.01 18.73 4.44
CA GLY A 620 1.84 19.39 5.45
C GLY A 620 2.65 18.43 6.30
N ALA A 621 2.03 17.34 6.79
CA ALA A 621 2.72 16.30 7.56
C ALA A 621 3.82 15.63 6.73
N SER A 622 3.55 15.30 5.46
CA SER A 622 4.58 14.72 4.59
C SER A 622 5.80 15.65 4.43
N VAL A 623 5.56 16.95 4.22
CA VAL A 623 6.61 17.96 4.11
C VAL A 623 7.40 18.09 5.41
N VAL A 624 6.72 18.23 6.56
CA VAL A 624 7.37 18.38 7.87
C VAL A 624 8.24 17.17 8.23
N LEU A 625 7.76 15.95 7.98
CA LEU A 625 8.53 14.74 8.23
C LEU A 625 9.78 14.64 7.36
N LEU A 626 9.73 15.12 6.10
CA LEU A 626 10.91 15.24 5.23
C LEU A 626 11.91 16.28 5.75
N LEU A 627 11.42 17.42 6.23
CA LEU A 627 12.25 18.48 6.79
C LEU A 627 13.08 18.01 7.99
N GLY A 628 12.53 17.15 8.85
CA GLY A 628 13.28 16.55 9.97
C GLY A 628 14.57 15.85 9.52
N LEU A 629 14.53 15.17 8.38
CA LEU A 629 15.70 14.50 7.79
C LEU A 629 16.66 15.49 7.12
N VAL A 630 16.15 16.54 6.47
CA VAL A 630 16.97 17.57 5.81
C VAL A 630 17.69 18.46 6.84
N PHE A 631 17.02 18.88 7.90
CA PHE A 631 17.65 19.70 8.95
C PHE A 631 18.58 18.88 9.84
N GLY A 632 18.26 17.60 10.06
CA GLY A 632 19.14 16.61 10.69
C GLY A 632 20.37 16.23 9.82
N TYR A 633 20.39 16.61 8.54
CA TYR A 633 21.51 16.38 7.64
C TYR A 633 22.73 17.19 8.06
N SER A 634 23.62 16.57 8.82
CA SER A 634 25.00 17.03 8.94
C SER A 634 25.72 16.63 7.65
N SER A 635 25.96 17.61 6.77
CA SER A 635 27.00 17.47 5.73
C SER A 635 28.24 16.92 6.41
N THR A 636 28.84 15.91 5.79
CA THR A 636 30.13 15.32 6.15
C THR A 636 30.96 16.22 7.07
N GLY A 637 31.29 15.74 8.27
CA GLY A 637 32.19 16.43 9.21
C GLY A 637 33.64 16.56 8.70
N SER A 638 33.84 16.48 7.40
CA SER A 638 35.10 16.64 6.68
C SER A 638 34.75 17.31 5.36
N GLY A 639 35.36 18.47 5.09
CA GLY A 639 35.16 19.31 3.90
C GLY A 639 35.63 18.68 2.58
N VAL A 640 35.30 17.41 2.34
CA VAL A 640 35.58 16.72 1.08
C VAL A 640 34.47 17.04 0.08
N ASN A 641 34.79 17.89 -0.90
CA ASN A 641 33.93 18.14 -2.06
C ASN A 641 33.83 16.86 -2.92
N TYR A 642 32.86 16.01 -2.62
CA TYR A 642 32.53 14.86 -3.45
C TYR A 642 31.90 15.32 -4.78
N ARG A 643 32.43 14.84 -5.92
CA ARG A 643 31.89 15.10 -7.26
C ARG A 643 31.63 13.78 -7.98
N VAL A 644 30.40 13.60 -8.50
CA VAL A 644 30.06 12.48 -9.37
C VAL A 644 30.85 12.61 -10.68
N LYS A 645 31.33 11.49 -11.22
CA LYS A 645 32.03 11.47 -12.51
C LYS A 645 31.14 11.99 -13.63
N ALA A 646 31.71 12.84 -14.48
CA ALA A 646 31.02 13.38 -15.66
C ALA A 646 30.46 12.29 -16.58
N SER A 647 31.11 11.12 -16.66
CA SER A 647 30.65 9.98 -17.44
C SER A 647 29.34 9.37 -16.92
N VAL A 648 29.11 9.34 -15.61
CA VAL A 648 27.87 8.87 -14.99
C VAL A 648 26.75 9.89 -15.21
N ILE A 649 27.04 11.18 -15.00
CA ILE A 649 26.11 12.28 -15.27
C ILE A 649 25.68 12.26 -16.74
N LYS A 650 26.62 12.09 -17.69
CA LYS A 650 26.32 12.01 -19.13
C LYS A 650 25.42 10.81 -19.44
N LYS A 651 25.71 9.63 -18.88
CA LYS A 651 24.94 8.41 -19.14
C LYS A 651 23.50 8.50 -18.63
N LEU A 652 23.31 8.92 -17.38
CA LEU A 652 21.96 9.10 -16.82
C LEU A 652 21.26 10.32 -17.43
N GLY A 653 22.00 11.37 -17.76
CA GLY A 653 21.52 12.53 -18.50
C GLY A 653 20.98 12.18 -19.88
N ASN A 654 21.63 11.25 -20.59
CA ASN A 654 21.12 10.74 -21.87
C ASN A 654 19.81 9.95 -21.70
N VAL A 655 19.63 9.21 -20.60
CA VAL A 655 18.36 8.53 -20.29
C VAL A 655 17.26 9.54 -19.97
N CYS A 656 17.57 10.56 -19.15
CA CYS A 656 16.66 11.68 -18.89
C CYS A 656 16.26 12.40 -20.18
N LEU A 657 17.24 12.65 -21.07
CA LEU A 657 16.99 13.29 -22.36
C LEU A 657 16.10 12.42 -23.25
N LEU A 658 16.33 11.11 -23.29
CA LEU A 658 15.48 10.17 -24.00
C LEU A 658 14.04 10.23 -23.47
N PHE A 659 13.85 10.19 -22.15
CA PHE A 659 12.51 10.28 -21.54
C PHE A 659 11.82 11.61 -21.83
N ALA A 660 12.56 12.72 -21.78
CA ALA A 660 12.04 14.06 -22.13
C ALA A 660 11.66 14.18 -23.62
N VAL A 661 12.44 13.58 -24.53
CA VAL A 661 12.12 13.56 -25.96
C VAL A 661 10.90 12.67 -26.21
N LEU A 662 10.85 11.49 -25.61
CA LEU A 662 9.70 10.59 -25.72
C LEU A 662 8.42 11.24 -25.16
N SER A 663 8.50 11.91 -24.01
CA SER A 663 7.34 12.62 -23.44
C SER A 663 6.87 13.75 -24.38
N GLY A 664 7.79 14.50 -24.99
CA GLY A 664 7.45 15.50 -25.99
C GLY A 664 6.76 14.90 -27.24
N ILE A 665 7.26 13.78 -27.75
CA ILE A 665 6.64 13.07 -28.89
C ILE A 665 5.24 12.59 -28.53
N ILE A 666 5.06 11.94 -27.38
CA ILE A 666 3.76 11.46 -26.90
C ILE A 666 2.80 12.64 -26.73
N ALA A 667 3.24 13.75 -26.14
CA ALA A 667 2.42 14.93 -25.95
C ALA A 667 1.92 15.50 -27.28
N VAL A 668 2.76 15.56 -28.32
CA VAL A 668 2.37 16.00 -29.66
C VAL A 668 1.39 15.02 -30.31
N GLN A 669 1.61 13.71 -30.15
CA GLN A 669 0.72 12.68 -30.69
C GLN A 669 -0.68 12.71 -30.08
N ARG A 670 -0.80 13.19 -28.84
CA ARG A 670 -2.06 13.28 -28.08
C ARG A 670 -2.77 14.63 -28.24
N LEU A 671 -2.25 15.56 -29.04
CA LEU A 671 -2.94 16.82 -29.30
C LEU A 671 -4.18 16.58 -30.18
N PRO A 672 -5.35 17.17 -29.84
CA PRO A 672 -6.54 17.04 -30.66
C PRO A 672 -6.32 17.73 -32.02
N VAL A 673 -6.61 17.01 -33.11
CA VAL A 673 -6.44 17.49 -34.49
C VAL A 673 -7.74 18.02 -35.08
N GLU A 674 -8.88 17.44 -34.69
CA GLU A 674 -10.20 17.78 -35.21
C GLU A 674 -11.13 18.28 -34.11
N LYS A 675 -12.08 19.14 -34.48
CA LYS A 675 -13.15 19.53 -33.55
C LYS A 675 -14.12 18.37 -33.34
N PRO A 676 -14.60 18.13 -32.12
CA PRO A 676 -15.71 17.22 -31.85
C PRO A 676 -16.93 17.49 -32.74
N LYS A 677 -17.63 16.42 -33.13
CA LYS A 677 -18.85 16.47 -33.96
C LYS A 677 -19.96 15.61 -33.37
N PRO A 678 -21.20 16.12 -33.26
CA PRO A 678 -22.34 15.34 -32.80
C PRO A 678 -22.75 14.29 -33.84
N TYR A 679 -23.48 13.26 -33.40
CA TYR A 679 -23.89 12.13 -34.26
C TYR A 679 -24.97 12.50 -35.27
N HIS A 680 -25.94 13.32 -34.87
CA HIS A 680 -27.15 13.63 -35.65
C HIS A 680 -27.37 15.14 -35.84
N PRO A 681 -26.44 15.84 -36.54
CA PRO A 681 -26.52 17.29 -36.70
C PRO A 681 -27.69 17.77 -37.57
N GLU A 682 -28.16 16.95 -38.53
CA GLU A 682 -29.24 17.32 -39.45
C GLU A 682 -30.58 17.50 -38.73
N SER A 683 -30.84 16.66 -37.73
CA SER A 683 -32.03 16.76 -36.88
C SER A 683 -31.85 17.69 -35.66
N ARG A 684 -30.72 18.42 -35.57
CA ARG A 684 -30.34 19.23 -34.39
C ARG A 684 -30.49 18.45 -33.08
N LEU A 685 -30.19 17.16 -33.11
CA LEU A 685 -30.44 16.26 -32.00
C LEU A 685 -29.24 16.25 -31.03
N LEU A 686 -29.54 16.16 -29.73
CA LEU A 686 -28.57 15.95 -28.67
C LEU A 686 -28.97 14.68 -27.91
N THR A 687 -28.07 13.69 -27.91
CA THR A 687 -28.19 12.50 -27.08
C THR A 687 -27.39 12.69 -25.79
N ALA A 688 -28.09 12.74 -24.65
CA ALA A 688 -27.53 12.86 -23.32
C ALA A 688 -27.40 11.48 -22.64
N GLY A 689 -26.44 11.30 -21.74
CA GLY A 689 -26.30 10.06 -20.96
C GLY A 689 -25.62 10.22 -19.61
N ILE A 690 -25.87 9.29 -18.70
CA ILE A 690 -25.26 9.26 -17.36
C ILE A 690 -24.88 7.83 -16.97
N TRP A 691 -23.76 7.69 -16.25
CA TRP A 691 -23.32 6.41 -15.71
C TRP A 691 -22.38 6.54 -14.50
N THR A 692 -22.70 5.85 -13.41
CA THR A 692 -21.77 5.58 -12.29
C THR A 692 -20.87 4.39 -12.60
N ILE A 693 -19.54 4.56 -12.44
CA ILE A 693 -18.55 3.70 -13.12
C ILE A 693 -17.60 2.93 -12.19
N HIS A 694 -17.84 2.88 -10.88
CA HIS A 694 -17.00 2.13 -9.93
C HIS A 694 -15.51 2.44 -10.08
N PHE A 695 -15.19 3.73 -10.24
CA PHE A 695 -13.82 4.21 -10.43
C PHE A 695 -13.07 3.57 -11.61
N GLY A 696 -13.75 2.96 -12.59
CA GLY A 696 -13.13 2.33 -13.75
C GLY A 696 -12.56 0.93 -13.49
N LEU A 697 -13.15 0.16 -12.56
CA LEU A 697 -12.91 -1.27 -12.36
C LEU A 697 -14.19 -2.06 -12.62
N ASP A 698 -14.11 -3.13 -13.41
CA ASP A 698 -15.25 -4.04 -13.62
C ASP A 698 -15.42 -5.08 -12.51
N ASN A 699 -16.48 -5.88 -12.58
CA ASN A 699 -16.83 -6.91 -11.58
C ASN A 699 -15.77 -8.01 -11.37
N ASP A 700 -14.73 -8.07 -12.22
CA ASP A 700 -13.61 -9.01 -12.11
C ASP A 700 -12.28 -8.28 -11.83
N MET A 701 -12.36 -7.03 -11.35
CA MET A 701 -11.23 -6.15 -11.04
C MET A 701 -10.33 -5.88 -12.26
N TRP A 702 -10.91 -5.80 -13.48
CA TRP A 702 -10.21 -5.34 -14.67
C TRP A 702 -10.48 -3.86 -14.94
N ALA A 703 -9.52 -3.17 -15.54
CA ALA A 703 -9.71 -1.81 -16.02
C ALA A 703 -10.83 -1.76 -17.09
N SER A 704 -11.83 -0.90 -16.92
CA SER A 704 -13.07 -0.94 -17.71
C SER A 704 -13.25 0.20 -18.73
N GLN A 705 -12.38 1.21 -18.72
CA GLN A 705 -12.49 2.43 -19.54
C GLN A 705 -12.67 2.19 -21.05
N THR A 706 -12.02 1.16 -21.61
CA THR A 706 -12.17 0.80 -23.03
C THR A 706 -13.59 0.29 -23.34
N ARG A 707 -14.15 -0.52 -22.44
CA ARG A 707 -15.51 -1.06 -22.59
C ARG A 707 -16.55 0.04 -22.39
N MET A 708 -16.30 0.94 -21.44
CA MET A 708 -17.16 2.10 -21.20
C MET A 708 -17.23 3.03 -22.41
N ARG A 709 -16.06 3.36 -22.99
CA ARG A 709 -15.95 4.09 -24.26
C ARG A 709 -16.78 3.42 -25.36
N ASP A 710 -16.65 2.10 -25.52
CA ASP A 710 -17.36 1.38 -26.58
C ASP A 710 -18.87 1.41 -26.38
N ALA A 711 -19.36 1.35 -25.14
CA ALA A 711 -20.78 1.49 -24.83
C ALA A 711 -21.30 2.90 -25.20
N MET A 712 -20.60 3.96 -24.77
CA MET A 712 -21.00 5.35 -25.08
C MET A 712 -20.92 5.66 -26.58
N LYS A 713 -19.93 5.10 -27.28
CA LYS A 713 -19.81 5.19 -28.73
C LYS A 713 -20.98 4.52 -29.44
N ASP A 714 -21.27 3.27 -29.04
CA ASP A 714 -22.29 2.47 -29.71
C ASP A 714 -23.70 3.00 -29.47
N LEU A 715 -23.94 3.66 -28.34
CA LEU A 715 -25.17 4.38 -28.01
C LEU A 715 -25.31 5.75 -28.68
N GLU A 716 -24.29 6.21 -29.41
CA GLU A 716 -24.29 7.49 -30.12
C GLU A 716 -24.54 8.70 -29.19
N VAL A 717 -23.94 8.66 -27.99
CA VAL A 717 -24.12 9.71 -26.98
C VAL A 717 -23.25 10.92 -27.29
N ASP A 718 -23.87 12.11 -27.36
CA ASP A 718 -23.20 13.38 -27.66
C ASP A 718 -22.66 14.07 -26.41
N VAL A 719 -23.40 13.98 -25.30
CA VAL A 719 -23.03 14.59 -24.02
C VAL A 719 -23.28 13.59 -22.91
N PHE A 720 -22.30 13.32 -22.05
CA PHE A 720 -22.54 12.44 -20.92
C PHE A 720 -21.75 12.79 -19.67
N GLY A 721 -22.36 12.44 -18.54
CA GLY A 721 -21.72 12.48 -17.23
C GLY A 721 -21.19 11.10 -16.84
N LEU A 722 -20.03 11.05 -16.19
CA LEU A 722 -19.57 9.88 -15.44
C LEU A 722 -19.46 10.22 -13.97
N LEU A 723 -19.87 9.30 -13.10
CA LEU A 723 -19.88 9.48 -11.64
C LEU A 723 -18.98 8.44 -10.98
N GLU A 724 -18.48 8.73 -9.78
CA GLU A 724 -17.34 8.00 -9.19
C GLU A 724 -16.11 8.03 -10.10
N SER A 725 -15.81 9.22 -10.62
CA SER A 725 -14.78 9.42 -11.64
C SER A 725 -13.46 9.97 -11.11
N ASP A 726 -13.37 10.41 -9.84
CA ASP A 726 -12.09 10.82 -9.23
C ASP A 726 -11.23 9.59 -8.99
N THR A 727 -10.18 9.42 -9.81
CA THR A 727 -9.23 8.32 -9.72
C THR A 727 -7.79 8.78 -9.46
N GLU A 728 -7.62 10.06 -9.10
CA GLU A 728 -6.33 10.73 -8.89
C GLU A 728 -5.82 10.60 -7.44
N ARG A 729 -6.04 9.42 -6.86
CA ARG A 729 -5.65 9.06 -5.50
C ARG A 729 -4.75 7.84 -5.50
N VAL A 730 -3.93 7.70 -4.45
CA VAL A 730 -2.98 6.57 -4.30
C VAL A 730 -3.69 5.22 -4.43
N VAL A 731 -4.87 5.08 -3.80
CA VAL A 731 -5.68 3.86 -3.83
C VAL A 731 -6.41 3.63 -5.14
N MET A 732 -6.45 4.61 -6.03
CA MET A 732 -7.05 4.48 -7.37
C MET A 732 -5.97 4.44 -8.46
N GLY A 733 -4.69 4.34 -8.07
CA GLY A 733 -3.56 4.25 -9.00
C GLY A 733 -3.07 5.59 -9.56
N ASN A 734 -3.62 6.71 -9.06
CA ASN A 734 -3.42 8.06 -9.61
C ASN A 734 -3.65 8.09 -11.12
N ARG A 735 -4.87 7.78 -11.56
CA ARG A 735 -5.22 7.70 -12.98
C ARG A 735 -6.29 8.74 -13.31
N ASP A 736 -6.43 9.00 -14.60
CA ASP A 736 -7.48 9.83 -15.18
C ASP A 736 -8.11 9.06 -16.35
N LEU A 737 -9.18 8.32 -16.02
CA LEU A 737 -9.94 7.54 -17.00
C LEU A 737 -10.57 8.39 -18.11
N THR A 738 -10.71 9.70 -17.89
CA THR A 738 -11.37 10.59 -18.86
C THR A 738 -10.49 10.83 -20.08
N GLU A 739 -9.16 10.80 -19.93
CA GLU A 739 -8.21 11.04 -21.02
C GLU A 739 -8.44 10.06 -22.18
N ARG A 740 -8.57 8.76 -21.89
CA ARG A 740 -8.78 7.73 -22.90
C ARG A 740 -10.11 7.90 -23.63
N ILE A 741 -11.17 8.14 -22.87
CA ILE A 741 -12.53 8.22 -23.40
C ILE A 741 -12.68 9.48 -24.26
N ALA A 742 -12.21 10.63 -23.76
CA ALA A 742 -12.30 11.90 -24.45
C ALA A 742 -11.51 11.91 -25.76
N GLU A 743 -10.29 11.36 -25.77
CA GLU A 743 -9.47 11.30 -26.98
C GLU A 743 -10.03 10.33 -28.02
N ASP A 744 -10.42 9.11 -27.63
CA ASP A 744 -10.94 8.12 -28.59
C ASP A 744 -12.31 8.52 -29.17
N LEU A 745 -13.15 9.19 -28.37
CA LEU A 745 -14.45 9.69 -28.82
C LEU A 745 -14.36 11.10 -29.41
N ASN A 746 -13.21 11.76 -29.39
CA ASN A 746 -13.03 13.15 -29.80
C ASN A 746 -14.07 14.08 -29.14
N MET A 747 -13.93 14.35 -27.84
CA MET A 747 -14.87 15.13 -27.02
C MET A 747 -14.18 16.21 -26.21
N TYR A 748 -14.94 17.26 -25.87
CA TYR A 748 -14.57 18.25 -24.86
C TYR A 748 -14.69 17.66 -23.45
N THR A 749 -13.61 17.87 -22.70
CA THR A 749 -13.27 17.37 -21.36
C THR A 749 -13.51 18.30 -20.15
N ASP A 750 -14.63 18.29 -19.41
CA ASP A 750 -14.57 18.80 -18.02
C ASP A 750 -14.44 17.65 -17.05
N TYR A 751 -13.22 17.43 -16.59
CA TYR A 751 -12.94 16.31 -15.69
C TYR A 751 -13.43 16.52 -14.24
N GLY A 752 -14.04 17.66 -13.91
CA GLY A 752 -14.70 17.90 -12.63
C GLY A 752 -13.76 18.23 -11.47
N PRO A 753 -14.28 18.25 -10.22
CA PRO A 753 -13.52 18.64 -9.04
C PRO A 753 -12.21 17.84 -8.89
N GLY A 754 -11.12 18.52 -8.56
CA GLY A 754 -9.82 17.89 -8.34
C GLY A 754 -9.77 17.03 -7.06
N PRO A 755 -8.76 16.15 -6.90
CA PRO A 755 -8.65 15.25 -5.75
C PRO A 755 -8.54 15.99 -4.40
N ASN A 756 -8.08 17.23 -4.39
CA ASN A 756 -8.03 18.09 -3.20
C ASN A 756 -9.41 18.61 -2.74
N LYS A 757 -10.46 18.39 -3.53
CA LYS A 757 -11.83 18.72 -3.16
C LYS A 757 -12.52 17.61 -2.36
N ASN A 758 -11.89 16.45 -2.24
CA ASN A 758 -12.32 15.34 -1.38
C ASN A 758 -13.74 14.81 -1.69
N THR A 759 -14.08 14.71 -2.97
CA THR A 759 -15.32 14.13 -3.50
C THR A 759 -15.01 12.83 -4.24
N TRP A 760 -15.99 11.94 -4.47
CA TRP A 760 -15.81 10.80 -5.39
C TRP A 760 -15.76 11.17 -6.87
N GLY A 761 -16.07 12.42 -7.18
CA GLY A 761 -15.90 13.01 -8.51
C GLY A 761 -17.07 12.76 -9.44
N CYS A 762 -17.26 13.73 -10.35
CA CYS A 762 -18.07 13.59 -11.54
C CYS A 762 -17.29 14.19 -12.71
N ALA A 763 -17.50 13.70 -13.92
CA ALA A 763 -16.86 14.20 -15.14
C ALA A 763 -17.94 14.45 -16.21
N LEU A 764 -17.72 15.43 -17.09
CA LEU A 764 -18.59 15.78 -18.20
C LEU A 764 -17.83 15.68 -19.53
N PHE A 765 -18.41 14.94 -20.46
CA PHE A 765 -17.94 14.79 -21.83
C PHE A 765 -18.95 15.45 -22.77
N SER A 766 -18.48 16.18 -23.77
CA SER A 766 -19.37 16.84 -24.73
C SER A 766 -18.81 16.86 -26.15
N LYS A 767 -19.63 16.53 -27.15
CA LYS A 767 -19.36 16.82 -28.58
C LYS A 767 -19.55 18.31 -28.91
N PHE A 768 -20.22 19.06 -28.05
CA PHE A 768 -20.45 20.49 -28.17
C PHE A 768 -19.42 21.29 -27.37
N PRO A 769 -18.94 22.45 -27.84
CA PRO A 769 -18.00 23.28 -27.10
C PRO A 769 -18.53 23.66 -25.71
N ILE A 770 -17.71 23.45 -24.67
CA ILE A 770 -18.00 23.91 -23.31
C ILE A 770 -17.60 25.39 -23.22
N LEU A 771 -18.59 26.27 -23.06
CA LEU A 771 -18.36 27.72 -22.99
C LEU A 771 -17.85 28.14 -21.61
N ASN A 772 -18.47 27.62 -20.57
CA ASN A 772 -18.08 27.83 -19.19
C ASN A 772 -18.55 26.64 -18.34
N SER A 773 -17.89 26.40 -17.21
CA SER A 773 -18.37 25.46 -16.21
C SER A 773 -18.01 25.90 -14.79
N THR A 774 -18.87 25.51 -13.85
CA THR A 774 -18.72 25.77 -12.42
C THR A 774 -18.84 24.44 -11.67
N HIS A 775 -17.92 24.20 -10.73
CA HIS A 775 -17.94 23.03 -9.86
C HIS A 775 -18.53 23.41 -8.51
N TYR A 776 -19.58 22.70 -8.10
CA TYR A 776 -20.22 22.87 -6.80
C TYR A 776 -19.80 21.73 -5.87
N LEU A 777 -19.34 22.09 -4.67
CA LEU A 777 -19.26 21.18 -3.53
C LEU A 777 -20.53 21.39 -2.71
N MET A 778 -21.33 20.34 -2.58
CA MET A 778 -22.65 20.48 -1.97
C MET A 778 -22.56 20.49 -0.45
N PRO A 779 -23.55 21.08 0.25
CA PRO A 779 -23.55 21.06 1.70
C PRO A 779 -23.58 19.64 2.25
N SER A 780 -22.68 19.34 3.19
CA SER A 780 -22.60 18.05 3.84
C SER A 780 -22.17 18.26 5.30
N PRO A 781 -23.09 18.45 6.25
CA PRO A 781 -22.73 18.57 7.67
C PRO A 781 -22.26 17.25 8.29
N VAL A 782 -22.75 16.09 7.82
CA VAL A 782 -22.54 14.81 8.51
C VAL A 782 -21.78 13.80 7.64
N GLY A 783 -22.22 13.64 6.40
CA GLY A 783 -21.90 12.54 5.51
C GLY A 783 -20.90 12.84 4.41
N GLU A 784 -21.10 12.18 3.28
CA GLU A 784 -20.27 12.34 2.09
C GLU A 784 -20.42 13.72 1.43
N LEU A 785 -19.28 14.29 1.02
CA LEU A 785 -19.23 15.50 0.23
C LEU A 785 -19.58 15.22 -1.25
N ALA A 786 -20.84 15.47 -1.58
CA ALA A 786 -21.38 15.43 -2.94
C ALA A 786 -20.86 16.56 -3.84
N CYS A 787 -20.89 16.35 -5.16
CA CYS A 787 -20.42 17.34 -6.13
C CYS A 787 -21.28 17.44 -7.38
N ALA A 788 -21.25 18.61 -8.03
CA ALA A 788 -21.84 18.81 -9.35
C ALA A 788 -20.95 19.64 -10.29
N ILE A 789 -21.09 19.39 -11.59
CA ILE A 789 -20.63 20.27 -12.66
C ILE A 789 -21.87 20.93 -13.25
N HIS A 790 -21.91 22.27 -13.31
CA HIS A 790 -22.85 23.03 -14.13
C HIS A 790 -22.07 23.65 -15.27
N ALA A 791 -22.36 23.25 -16.50
CA ALA A 791 -21.70 23.73 -17.70
C ALA A 791 -22.71 24.35 -18.67
N THR A 792 -22.33 25.39 -19.39
CA THR A 792 -23.07 25.85 -20.57
C THR A 792 -22.34 25.37 -21.83
N LEU A 793 -23.08 24.68 -22.69
CA LEU A 793 -22.61 24.16 -23.98
C LEU A 793 -23.14 25.02 -25.13
N ASP A 794 -22.38 25.12 -26.22
CA ASP A 794 -22.86 25.69 -27.50
C ASP A 794 -23.42 24.58 -28.39
N CYS A 795 -24.73 24.37 -28.31
CA CYS A 795 -25.44 23.32 -29.04
C CYS A 795 -26.09 23.91 -30.28
N TYR A 796 -25.45 23.74 -31.45
CA TYR A 796 -25.97 24.23 -32.73
C TYR A 796 -26.28 25.75 -32.74
N GLY A 797 -25.48 26.55 -32.02
CA GLY A 797 -25.66 27.99 -31.86
C GLY A 797 -26.55 28.40 -30.68
N GLU A 798 -27.17 27.45 -29.98
CA GLU A 798 -28.03 27.70 -28.81
C GLU A 798 -27.30 27.33 -27.50
N PRO A 799 -27.21 28.23 -26.52
CA PRO A 799 -26.62 27.93 -25.21
C PRO A 799 -27.48 26.99 -24.37
N VAL A 800 -27.03 25.76 -24.15
CA VAL A 800 -27.73 24.75 -23.35
C VAL A 800 -26.96 24.48 -22.06
N ASP A 801 -27.64 24.56 -20.92
CA ASP A 801 -27.03 24.21 -19.64
C ASP A 801 -27.11 22.70 -19.38
N VAL A 802 -25.99 22.11 -18.95
CA VAL A 802 -25.91 20.71 -18.56
C VAL A 802 -25.38 20.63 -17.14
N VAL A 803 -26.08 19.87 -16.30
CA VAL A 803 -25.71 19.63 -14.91
C VAL A 803 -25.41 18.15 -14.71
N VAL A 804 -24.20 17.83 -14.25
CA VAL A 804 -23.83 16.47 -13.82
C VAL A 804 -23.77 16.46 -12.30
N PHE A 805 -24.49 15.56 -11.64
CA PHE A 805 -24.58 15.55 -10.17
C PHE A 805 -24.41 14.16 -9.56
N HIS A 806 -23.52 14.07 -8.57
CA HIS A 806 -23.35 12.91 -7.69
C HIS A 806 -23.92 13.23 -6.31
N SER A 807 -25.06 12.63 -5.95
CA SER A 807 -25.67 12.78 -4.62
C SER A 807 -24.87 12.05 -3.54
N GLY A 808 -24.98 12.51 -2.30
CA GLY A 808 -24.49 11.79 -1.13
C GLY A 808 -25.35 10.56 -0.81
N GLN A 809 -24.83 9.73 0.10
CA GLN A 809 -25.38 8.42 0.46
C GLN A 809 -26.76 8.48 1.12
N GLU A 810 -27.51 7.37 1.02
CA GLU A 810 -28.88 7.26 1.54
C GLU A 810 -28.97 7.51 3.06
N GLU A 811 -27.96 7.05 3.79
CA GLU A 811 -27.91 7.07 5.26
C GLU A 811 -27.88 8.50 5.84
N ASP A 812 -27.37 9.47 5.07
CA ASP A 812 -27.20 10.86 5.49
C ASP A 812 -28.37 11.75 5.05
N VAL A 813 -29.54 11.52 5.66
CA VAL A 813 -30.82 12.17 5.28
C VAL A 813 -30.74 13.70 5.23
N GLU A 814 -30.09 14.34 6.21
CA GLU A 814 -29.98 15.80 6.27
C GLU A 814 -29.05 16.35 5.17
N ASP A 815 -27.94 15.67 4.90
CA ASP A 815 -27.03 16.03 3.82
C ASP A 815 -27.78 15.96 2.49
N ARG A 816 -28.49 14.85 2.21
CA ARG A 816 -29.27 14.71 0.99
C ARG A 816 -30.36 15.77 0.83
N ARG A 817 -31.02 16.17 1.91
CA ARG A 817 -32.01 17.26 1.91
C ARG A 817 -31.35 18.61 1.58
N LEU A 818 -30.18 18.90 2.12
CA LEU A 818 -29.46 20.15 1.83
C LEU A 818 -28.91 20.17 0.39
N GLN A 819 -28.39 19.04 -0.06
CA GLN A 819 -27.88 18.84 -1.42
C GLN A 819 -28.99 19.00 -2.46
N SER A 820 -30.15 18.38 -2.25
CA SER A 820 -31.30 18.51 -3.15
C SER A 820 -31.81 19.95 -3.23
N ASN A 821 -31.91 20.63 -2.08
CA ASN A 821 -32.32 22.03 -2.02
C ASN A 821 -31.36 22.97 -2.75
N LYS A 822 -30.04 22.72 -2.62
CA LYS A 822 -29.03 23.52 -3.31
C LYS A 822 -29.05 23.28 -4.81
N LEU A 823 -29.20 22.03 -5.25
CA LEU A 823 -29.28 21.71 -6.67
C LEU A 823 -30.54 22.30 -7.32
N ALA A 824 -31.68 22.24 -6.64
CA ALA A 824 -32.92 22.87 -7.13
C ALA A 824 -32.77 24.39 -7.30
N GLU A 825 -32.03 25.06 -6.41
CA GLU A 825 -31.68 26.49 -6.57
C GLU A 825 -30.77 26.73 -7.78
N VAL A 826 -29.73 25.90 -7.98
CA VAL A 826 -28.83 26.00 -9.13
C VAL A 826 -29.60 25.84 -10.44
N MET A 827 -30.43 24.80 -10.56
CA MET A 827 -31.24 24.55 -11.76
C MET A 827 -32.27 25.68 -11.97
N GLY A 828 -32.96 26.10 -10.92
CA GLY A 828 -33.96 27.18 -10.98
C GLY A 828 -33.39 28.56 -11.32
N SER A 829 -32.10 28.78 -11.11
CA SER A 829 -31.44 30.07 -11.40
C SER A 829 -31.18 30.33 -12.89
N SER A 830 -31.37 29.33 -13.76
CA SER A 830 -31.14 29.44 -15.20
C SER A 830 -32.43 29.41 -16.01
N ASP A 831 -32.53 30.37 -16.93
CA ASP A 831 -33.63 30.46 -17.90
C ASP A 831 -33.35 29.74 -19.23
N LYS A 832 -32.16 29.15 -19.39
CA LYS A 832 -31.78 28.43 -20.62
C LYS A 832 -32.42 27.04 -20.69
N PRO A 833 -32.48 26.43 -21.89
CA PRO A 833 -32.66 24.99 -22.03
C PRO A 833 -31.66 24.23 -21.15
N MET A 834 -32.13 23.22 -20.41
CA MET A 834 -31.28 22.55 -19.43
C MET A 834 -31.55 21.04 -19.34
N ILE A 835 -30.46 20.29 -19.12
CA ILE A 835 -30.47 18.84 -18.85
C ILE A 835 -29.72 18.57 -17.54
N LEU A 836 -30.33 17.85 -16.61
CA LEU A 836 -29.67 17.23 -15.46
C LEU A 836 -29.37 15.77 -15.79
N MET A 837 -28.16 15.32 -15.49
CA MET A 837 -27.69 13.95 -15.58
C MET A 837 -27.13 13.57 -14.20
N SER A 838 -27.78 12.66 -13.47
CA SER A 838 -27.50 12.54 -12.04
C SER A 838 -27.75 11.18 -11.41
N TYR A 839 -27.02 10.90 -10.34
CA TYR A 839 -27.26 9.82 -9.39
C TYR A 839 -27.94 10.39 -8.13
N LEU A 840 -29.24 10.11 -7.94
CA LEU A 840 -30.08 10.76 -6.91
C LEU A 840 -30.41 9.88 -5.69
N VAL A 841 -30.35 8.55 -5.82
CA VAL A 841 -30.64 7.57 -4.75
C VAL A 841 -32.04 7.78 -4.15
N THR A 842 -33.05 7.96 -5.01
CA THR A 842 -34.43 8.22 -4.58
C THR A 842 -35.37 7.45 -5.48
N LYS A 843 -36.57 7.10 -4.99
CA LYS A 843 -37.64 6.62 -5.86
C LYS A 843 -38.31 7.80 -6.58
N PRO A 844 -38.84 7.59 -7.80
CA PRO A 844 -39.68 8.58 -8.46
C PRO A 844 -40.86 8.97 -7.56
N LEU A 845 -41.27 10.25 -7.61
CA LEU A 845 -42.41 10.81 -6.88
C LEU A 845 -42.29 10.81 -5.34
N GLU A 846 -41.19 10.30 -4.77
CA GLU A 846 -41.00 10.18 -3.31
C GLU A 846 -39.92 11.13 -2.76
N GLY A 847 -40.16 11.68 -1.58
CA GLY A 847 -39.14 12.40 -0.81
C GLY A 847 -38.43 13.52 -1.58
N ASN A 848 -37.10 13.44 -1.65
CA ASN A 848 -36.25 14.44 -2.31
C ASN A 848 -36.49 14.55 -3.82
N TYR A 849 -37.07 13.55 -4.48
CA TYR A 849 -37.50 13.63 -5.88
C TYR A 849 -38.30 14.91 -6.13
N ASN A 850 -39.27 15.21 -5.25
CA ASN A 850 -40.16 16.37 -5.37
C ASN A 850 -39.46 17.71 -5.12
N THR A 851 -38.18 17.70 -4.74
CA THR A 851 -37.33 18.90 -4.70
C THR A 851 -36.65 19.11 -6.06
N PHE A 852 -36.16 18.04 -6.67
CA PHE A 852 -35.52 18.07 -7.99
C PHE A 852 -36.50 18.32 -9.13
N VAL A 853 -37.71 17.77 -9.03
CA VAL A 853 -38.83 17.98 -9.97
C VAL A 853 -39.85 18.86 -9.27
N SER A 854 -39.67 20.17 -9.38
CA SER A 854 -40.48 21.17 -8.68
C SER A 854 -40.53 22.49 -9.44
N GLU A 855 -41.53 23.33 -9.14
CA GLU A 855 -41.60 24.71 -9.66
C GLU A 855 -40.32 25.50 -9.37
N LYS A 856 -39.69 25.27 -8.21
CA LYS A 856 -38.44 25.93 -7.83
C LYS A 856 -37.29 25.59 -8.79
N SER A 857 -37.17 24.33 -9.19
CA SER A 857 -36.16 23.88 -10.15
C SER A 857 -36.52 24.20 -11.61
N GLY A 858 -37.82 24.18 -11.91
CA GLY A 858 -38.38 24.19 -13.27
C GLY A 858 -38.09 22.93 -14.08
N MET A 859 -37.57 21.86 -13.46
CA MET A 859 -37.17 20.64 -14.16
C MET A 859 -38.31 19.62 -14.21
N HIS A 860 -38.34 18.85 -15.30
CA HIS A 860 -39.27 17.75 -15.52
C HIS A 860 -38.51 16.44 -15.68
N ASP A 861 -39.10 15.35 -15.19
CA ASP A 861 -38.53 14.01 -15.36
C ASP A 861 -38.68 13.52 -16.79
N ILE A 862 -37.62 12.89 -17.31
CA ILE A 862 -37.62 12.27 -18.62
C ILE A 862 -38.68 11.17 -18.74
N ASP A 863 -39.02 10.43 -17.67
CA ASP A 863 -40.16 9.51 -17.64
C ASP A 863 -40.62 9.23 -16.20
N PRO A 864 -41.58 9.99 -15.65
CA PRO A 864 -42.06 9.79 -14.28
C PRO A 864 -42.82 8.48 -14.07
N SER A 865 -43.15 7.74 -15.13
CA SER A 865 -43.85 6.44 -15.05
C SER A 865 -42.92 5.25 -14.85
N ASP A 866 -41.61 5.43 -15.05
CA ASP A 866 -40.60 4.40 -14.80
C ASP A 866 -40.25 4.36 -13.30
N ASP A 867 -40.96 3.49 -12.57
CA ASP A 867 -40.91 3.30 -11.12
C ASP A 867 -39.78 2.36 -10.65
N ASP A 868 -39.09 1.70 -11.58
CA ASP A 868 -37.95 0.81 -11.33
C ASP A 868 -36.60 1.56 -11.28
N ARG A 869 -36.63 2.90 -11.32
CA ARG A 869 -35.44 3.75 -11.15
C ARG A 869 -35.15 4.02 -9.68
N TRP A 870 -33.86 3.99 -9.35
CA TRP A 870 -33.37 4.27 -8.00
C TRP A 870 -32.13 5.17 -8.02
N CYS A 871 -31.15 4.81 -8.86
CA CYS A 871 -29.85 5.46 -8.92
C CYS A 871 -29.86 6.65 -9.90
N GLU A 872 -29.94 6.35 -11.19
CA GLU A 872 -29.70 7.30 -12.28
C GLU A 872 -30.97 8.04 -12.71
N TYR A 873 -30.83 9.31 -13.07
CA TYR A 873 -31.91 10.18 -13.53
C TYR A 873 -31.44 11.14 -14.61
N ILE A 874 -32.31 11.37 -15.59
CA ILE A 874 -32.23 12.50 -16.51
C ILE A 874 -33.46 13.38 -16.29
N LEU A 875 -33.23 14.65 -15.97
CA LEU A 875 -34.28 15.66 -15.93
C LEU A 875 -34.01 16.71 -17.00
N TYR A 876 -35.04 17.40 -17.49
CA TYR A 876 -34.89 18.41 -18.51
C TYR A 876 -35.91 19.55 -18.38
N LYS A 877 -35.63 20.69 -19.01
CA LYS A 877 -36.57 21.78 -19.21
C LYS A 877 -36.30 22.53 -20.51
N LYS A 878 -37.35 23.14 -21.08
CA LYS A 878 -37.23 24.01 -22.27
C LYS A 878 -36.59 23.29 -23.47
N LEU A 879 -36.82 21.99 -23.59
CA LEU A 879 -36.27 21.11 -24.63
C LEU A 879 -37.34 20.13 -25.07
N HIS A 880 -37.35 19.79 -26.36
CA HIS A 880 -38.26 18.79 -26.90
C HIS A 880 -37.65 17.39 -26.78
N ARG A 881 -38.21 16.54 -25.91
CA ARG A 881 -37.77 15.16 -25.68
C ARG A 881 -38.32 14.23 -26.77
N THR A 882 -37.43 13.55 -27.51
CA THR A 882 -37.80 12.59 -28.56
C THR A 882 -37.63 11.13 -28.15
N GLY A 883 -36.83 10.84 -27.11
CA GLY A 883 -36.62 9.46 -26.68
C GLY A 883 -35.98 9.32 -25.31
N TYR A 884 -36.22 8.17 -24.68
CA TYR A 884 -35.63 7.73 -23.41
C TYR A 884 -35.24 6.26 -23.52
N ALA A 885 -34.07 5.91 -22.98
CA ALA A 885 -33.60 4.53 -22.93
C ALA A 885 -32.86 4.23 -21.62
N ARG A 886 -33.17 3.07 -21.03
CA ARG A 886 -32.35 2.40 -20.01
C ARG A 886 -31.57 1.27 -20.67
N VAL A 887 -30.26 1.26 -20.48
CA VAL A 887 -29.35 0.30 -21.14
C VAL A 887 -28.59 -0.46 -20.07
N SER A 888 -28.64 -1.79 -20.14
CA SER A 888 -28.05 -2.64 -19.12
C SER A 888 -26.55 -2.41 -18.97
N ARG A 889 -26.09 -2.57 -17.74
CA ARG A 889 -24.70 -2.33 -17.29
C ARG A 889 -23.66 -3.33 -17.78
N GLY A 890 -24.10 -4.41 -18.42
CA GLY A 890 -23.24 -5.56 -18.73
C GLY A 890 -22.59 -6.13 -17.48
N THR A 891 -21.27 -6.30 -17.52
CA THR A 891 -20.46 -6.78 -16.37
C THR A 891 -19.52 -5.69 -15.83
N ILE A 892 -19.81 -4.42 -16.10
CA ILE A 892 -18.92 -3.30 -15.73
C ILE A 892 -19.24 -2.81 -14.33
N THR A 893 -20.48 -2.39 -14.08
CA THR A 893 -20.92 -1.86 -12.78
C THR A 893 -22.20 -2.55 -12.31
N ASP A 894 -22.79 -2.04 -11.24
CA ASP A 894 -24.11 -2.38 -10.70
C ASP A 894 -25.24 -1.45 -11.19
N THR A 895 -24.89 -0.28 -11.74
CA THR A 895 -25.81 0.72 -12.30
C THR A 895 -25.95 0.64 -13.83
N GLU A 896 -27.19 0.72 -14.32
CA GLU A 896 -27.49 0.86 -15.74
C GLU A 896 -27.08 2.23 -16.31
N ILE A 897 -26.96 2.31 -17.63
CA ILE A 897 -26.81 3.59 -18.33
C ILE A 897 -28.21 4.14 -18.58
N GLN A 898 -28.42 5.43 -18.32
CA GLN A 898 -29.61 6.14 -18.80
C GLN A 898 -29.25 7.11 -19.91
N SER A 899 -30.12 7.19 -20.92
CA SER A 899 -29.94 8.09 -22.06
C SER A 899 -31.24 8.77 -22.48
N GLY A 900 -31.13 10.05 -22.85
CA GLY A 900 -32.24 10.87 -23.33
C GLY A 900 -31.90 11.58 -24.64
N LYS A 901 -32.86 11.66 -25.56
CA LYS A 901 -32.71 12.38 -26.85
C LYS A 901 -33.56 13.65 -26.86
N PHE A 902 -32.94 14.76 -27.23
CA PHE A 902 -33.55 16.08 -27.22
C PHE A 902 -33.31 16.83 -28.54
N ILE A 903 -34.33 17.48 -29.09
CA ILE A 903 -34.16 18.42 -30.19
C ILE A 903 -33.77 19.77 -29.61
N ILE A 904 -32.69 20.34 -30.14
CA ILE A 904 -32.23 21.67 -29.75
C ILE A 904 -32.97 22.72 -30.59
N PRO A 905 -33.68 23.67 -29.95
CA PRO A 905 -34.46 24.69 -30.66
C PRO A 905 -33.55 25.57 -31.52
N GLU A 906 -34.11 26.21 -32.55
CA GLU A 906 -33.36 27.21 -33.30
C GLU A 906 -33.12 28.47 -32.45
N PRO A 907 -31.99 29.17 -32.61
CA PRO A 907 -31.74 30.39 -31.86
C PRO A 907 -32.84 31.44 -32.08
N GLY A 908 -33.51 31.83 -30.99
CA GLY A 908 -34.62 32.78 -31.00
C GLY A 908 -36.02 32.18 -31.17
N GLU A 909 -36.14 30.86 -31.30
CA GLU A 909 -37.42 30.15 -31.24
C GLU A 909 -37.95 30.07 -29.80
N THR A 910 -39.26 29.99 -29.63
CA THR A 910 -39.88 29.76 -28.32
C THR A 910 -39.61 28.33 -27.85
N TYR A 911 -39.18 28.16 -26.61
CA TYR A 911 -38.90 26.86 -26.04
C TYR A 911 -40.14 25.98 -25.88
N ASP A 912 -39.95 24.66 -25.93
CA ASP A 912 -40.99 23.69 -25.64
C ASP A 912 -41.27 23.64 -24.12
N GLU A 913 -42.47 24.07 -23.74
CA GLU A 913 -43.00 24.02 -22.37
C GLU A 913 -44.17 23.02 -22.23
N ALA A 914 -44.50 22.27 -23.29
CA ALA A 914 -45.68 21.41 -23.33
C ALA A 914 -45.49 20.06 -22.61
N TYR A 915 -44.27 19.72 -22.17
CA TYR A 915 -43.89 18.55 -21.37
C TYR A 915 -44.78 17.31 -21.56
N SER A 916 -44.77 16.75 -22.77
CA SER A 916 -45.60 15.59 -23.10
C SER A 916 -44.98 14.26 -22.65
N GLN A 917 -45.80 13.40 -22.05
CA GLN A 917 -45.48 12.00 -21.77
C GLN A 917 -46.10 11.02 -22.79
N SER A 918 -46.66 11.52 -23.90
CA SER A 918 -47.20 10.68 -24.96
C SER A 918 -46.13 9.80 -25.59
N ARG A 919 -46.37 8.49 -25.67
CA ARG A 919 -45.54 7.54 -26.39
C ARG A 919 -46.12 7.31 -27.79
N ILE A 920 -45.25 7.16 -28.78
CA ILE A 920 -45.60 6.80 -30.16
C ILE A 920 -44.84 5.54 -30.55
N ASP A 921 -45.35 4.81 -31.54
CA ASP A 921 -44.69 3.61 -32.04
C ASP A 921 -43.37 3.99 -32.73
N GLU A 922 -42.34 3.16 -32.56
CA GLU A 922 -41.00 3.43 -33.13
C GLU A 922 -41.04 3.58 -34.66
N GLU A 923 -41.96 2.89 -35.33
CA GLU A 923 -42.16 2.97 -36.78
C GLU A 923 -42.52 4.39 -37.25
N ASP A 924 -43.18 5.17 -36.40
CA ASP A 924 -43.58 6.56 -36.66
C ASP A 924 -42.48 7.57 -36.32
N VAL A 925 -41.43 7.16 -35.60
CA VAL A 925 -40.28 8.02 -35.28
C VAL A 925 -39.34 8.08 -36.49
N PRO A 926 -38.87 9.27 -36.94
CA PRO A 926 -37.87 9.36 -38.00
C PRO A 926 -36.61 8.53 -37.69
N ALA A 927 -36.05 7.84 -38.69
CA ALA A 927 -34.93 6.92 -38.47
C ALA A 927 -33.71 7.56 -37.78
N ASP A 928 -33.41 8.83 -38.10
CA ASP A 928 -32.31 9.60 -37.49
C ASP A 928 -32.53 9.91 -35.99
N MET A 929 -33.78 9.88 -35.52
CA MET A 929 -34.15 10.14 -34.14
C MET A 929 -34.27 8.86 -33.29
N ARG A 930 -34.26 7.67 -33.93
CA ARG A 930 -34.35 6.39 -33.23
C ARG A 930 -33.06 6.09 -32.46
N TYR A 931 -33.17 5.20 -31.49
CA TYR A 931 -32.01 4.65 -30.78
C TYR A 931 -31.34 3.54 -31.61
N PRO A 932 -30.03 3.28 -31.42
CA PRO A 932 -29.32 2.26 -32.20
C PRO A 932 -29.89 0.85 -32.02
N GLN A 933 -30.28 0.21 -33.13
CA GLN A 933 -30.91 -1.12 -33.12
C GLN A 933 -30.05 -2.25 -32.51
N LYS A 934 -28.73 -2.05 -32.43
CA LYS A 934 -27.77 -3.04 -31.92
C LYS A 934 -27.97 -3.43 -30.45
N PHE A 935 -28.75 -2.66 -29.68
CA PHE A 935 -29.04 -2.94 -28.27
C PHE A 935 -30.39 -3.67 -28.08
N TYR A 936 -31.13 -3.97 -29.16
CA TYR A 936 -32.31 -4.83 -29.08
C TYR A 936 -31.95 -6.30 -28.83
N GLY A 937 -32.90 -7.05 -28.25
CA GLY A 937 -32.71 -8.46 -27.91
C GLY A 937 -31.59 -8.66 -26.88
N ASP A 938 -30.63 -9.54 -27.20
CA ASP A 938 -29.46 -9.80 -26.35
C ASP A 938 -28.45 -8.63 -26.32
N GLY A 939 -28.63 -7.65 -27.23
CA GLY A 939 -27.81 -6.45 -27.35
C GLY A 939 -26.36 -6.72 -27.75
N VAL A 940 -25.44 -5.84 -27.31
CA VAL A 940 -24.03 -5.86 -27.70
C VAL A 940 -23.11 -5.83 -26.47
N ARG A 941 -22.19 -6.81 -26.37
CA ARG A 941 -21.22 -6.93 -25.26
C ARG A 941 -21.87 -6.93 -23.86
N GLY A 942 -23.09 -7.45 -23.76
CA GLY A 942 -23.87 -7.51 -22.52
C GLY A 942 -24.68 -6.26 -22.22
N HIS A 943 -24.65 -5.23 -23.08
CA HIS A 943 -25.49 -4.04 -23.00
C HIS A 943 -26.72 -4.22 -23.91
N HIS A 944 -27.92 -4.09 -23.36
CA HIS A 944 -29.21 -4.20 -24.07
C HIS A 944 -30.23 -3.25 -23.47
N TYR A 945 -31.28 -2.90 -24.21
CA TYR A 945 -32.36 -2.06 -23.67
C TYR A 945 -33.17 -2.83 -22.62
N HIS A 946 -33.43 -2.18 -21.48
CA HIS A 946 -34.40 -2.68 -20.50
C HIS A 946 -35.82 -2.53 -21.05
N VAL A 947 -36.67 -3.54 -20.84
CA VAL A 947 -38.09 -3.46 -21.18
C VAL A 947 -38.78 -2.60 -20.13
N LEU A 948 -39.16 -1.37 -20.51
CA LEU A 948 -39.97 -0.49 -19.67
C LEU A 948 -41.41 -1.02 -19.67
N MET A 949 -41.74 -1.89 -18.71
CA MET A 949 -43.09 -2.47 -18.64
C MET A 949 -44.13 -1.37 -18.40
N SER A 950 -45.08 -1.21 -19.32
CA SER A 950 -46.36 -0.59 -18.97
C SER A 950 -47.16 -1.58 -18.14
N GLN A 951 -47.82 -1.13 -17.07
CA GLN A 951 -48.79 -1.91 -16.31
C GLN A 951 -49.93 -2.46 -17.19
N SER A 952 -49.68 -3.60 -17.84
CA SER A 952 -50.66 -4.61 -18.22
C SER A 952 -49.88 -5.84 -18.71
N ILE A 953 -50.21 -7.00 -18.17
CA ILE A 953 -49.60 -8.33 -18.38
C ILE A 953 -48.64 -8.72 -17.24
N LEU A 954 -49.27 -9.02 -16.11
CA LEU A 954 -48.72 -9.83 -15.04
C LEU A 954 -48.94 -11.31 -15.43
N SER A 955 -47.94 -11.95 -16.03
CA SER A 955 -47.84 -13.42 -16.00
C SER A 955 -46.41 -13.87 -16.29
N GLU A 956 -45.79 -14.43 -15.24
CA GLU A 956 -44.64 -15.35 -15.27
C GLU A 956 -43.28 -14.79 -15.69
N LEU A 957 -42.49 -14.34 -14.71
CA LEU A 957 -41.09 -14.76 -14.56
C LEU A 957 -40.54 -14.36 -13.18
N ILE A 958 -41.00 -15.09 -12.16
CA ILE A 958 -40.17 -15.38 -10.98
C ILE A 958 -39.33 -16.59 -11.39
N MET A 959 -38.01 -16.45 -11.48
CA MET A 959 -37.05 -17.51 -11.11
C MET A 959 -35.60 -16.99 -11.11
N SER A 960 -35.11 -16.73 -9.89
CA SER A 960 -33.77 -16.97 -9.36
C SER A 960 -32.56 -17.08 -10.32
N ARG A 961 -31.57 -16.19 -10.13
CA ARG A 961 -30.37 -16.49 -9.32
C ARG A 961 -29.61 -15.23 -8.95
#